data_AF-A0A4R8FIC0-F1
#
_entry.id   AF-A0A4R8FIC0-F1
#
_cell.length_a   1.000
_cell.length_b   1.000
_cell.length_c   1.000
_cell.angle_alpha   90.00
_cell.angle_beta   90.00
_cell.angle_gamma   90.00
#
_symmetry.space_group_name_H-M   'P 1'
#
loop_
_entity.id
_entity.type
_entity.pdbx_description
1 polymer ?
#
loop_
_entity_poly.entity_id
_entity_poly.type
_entity_poly.pdbx_seq_one_letter_code
_entity_poly.pdbx_strand_id
1 'polypeptide(L)'
;MSAIAPFPKFAEPAPRPGLPARRHRLQVVPLSDAVAAAFFDSPADAPDDARHGQGPISARSGDDVLCLPQIASQLARAGGGQRHVTLLGLPARRLCRDGLRVLRDGETLAEIDPMALQSPLVDPLALMAGLSPDGGRRLLRLLLTTGLSLFGKGSVDGFRDVIAQLLESLTPASLPLRAWCPVGQSAAVASYLLPRGLTADGFTDLVVVSRQRVRRLSGFEIDVETSGTGAAAGRLLHVFLPQGLPVDSTLVALSDAPLRLAGPARRQPGRPLGPWLARRTPRLRQRMRDRLARLSERDDSAAALLAEIACPEADRPTARAERLMATPHGLFYILALSDPRRLLTGIALASGDATAELPLGRPLHHPRLGRLQVGFLPGIAGFEPGEEAALSLLYRSGHRARAGSARIDALPATLPPVLEALPAADLAPVLASVLGDALPARPRIAAELLPVGAPERPQRSALIVALDGSLDYPHALAATLGDASETGLILHHRDPDAVPALRRIAADLHAIHGIGVEIADLPRRDLLPAERVRAILAAVTAPVSILLAQDTLPEGADWLANWVADLDRPGPALGGAILMNHDGTLRDGLTAGTDPARLLPEACLGLNAAARARLLASPLRVPGIGADMALLAAALRQDEAARIALHPGLCATAHAAPLPRPEAVRHAEDLILSTEVQP
;
A
#
# COMPACT_ATOMS: atom_id res chain seq x y z
N MET A 1 76.26 3.04 105.12
CA MET A 1 75.88 1.86 104.31
C MET A 1 74.61 2.19 103.56
N SER A 2 74.70 2.07 102.24
CA SER A 2 73.66 1.87 101.22
C SER A 2 72.34 2.63 101.32
N ALA A 3 72.26 3.68 100.50
CA ALA A 3 71.03 4.25 99.99
C ALA A 3 70.39 3.29 98.97
N ILE A 4 69.12 2.94 99.19
CA ILE A 4 68.26 2.36 98.15
C ILE A 4 67.59 3.55 97.45
N ALA A 5 67.99 3.79 96.20
CA ALA A 5 67.44 4.82 95.36
C ALA A 5 66.12 4.37 94.69
N PRO A 6 65.24 5.33 94.32
CA PRO A 6 63.88 5.06 93.83
C PRO A 6 63.88 4.48 92.40
N PHE A 7 62.82 3.74 92.07
CA PHE A 7 62.51 3.21 90.74
C PHE A 7 62.60 4.31 89.65
N PRO A 8 63.41 4.11 88.59
CA PRO A 8 63.39 5.01 87.44
C PRO A 8 62.11 4.81 86.61
N LYS A 9 61.49 5.94 86.26
CA LYS A 9 60.42 6.06 85.26
C LYS A 9 60.77 5.27 84.00
N PHE A 10 59.83 4.46 83.51
CA PHE A 10 59.89 3.93 82.16
C PHE A 10 59.96 5.10 81.18
N ALA A 11 61.07 5.18 80.44
CA ALA A 11 61.20 6.09 79.32
C ALA A 11 60.11 5.77 78.28
N GLU A 12 59.48 6.81 77.73
CA GLU A 12 58.62 6.68 76.56
C GLU A 12 59.40 5.99 75.43
N PRO A 13 58.81 5.00 74.74
CA PRO A 13 59.48 4.39 73.60
C PRO A 13 59.70 5.44 72.51
N ALA A 14 60.94 5.52 72.03
CA ALA A 14 61.32 6.34 70.88
C ALA A 14 60.39 6.09 69.68
N PRO A 15 60.10 7.11 68.85
CA PRO A 15 59.18 6.98 67.73
C PRO A 15 59.73 5.97 66.72
N ARG A 16 58.94 4.96 66.39
CA ARG A 16 59.28 3.95 65.37
C ARG A 16 59.37 4.63 63.99
N PRO A 17 60.50 4.50 63.26
CA PRO A 17 60.55 4.86 61.85
C PRO A 17 59.80 3.81 61.01
N GLY A 18 58.95 4.29 60.08
CA GLY A 18 58.45 3.49 58.95
C GLY A 18 57.11 2.78 59.10
N LEU A 19 56.07 3.45 59.62
CA LEU A 19 54.70 3.00 59.32
C LEU A 19 54.42 3.22 57.81
N PRO A 20 54.02 2.19 57.04
CA PRO A 20 53.63 2.40 55.65
C PRO A 20 52.48 3.40 55.59
N ALA A 21 52.53 4.32 54.62
CA ALA A 21 51.46 5.28 54.37
C ALA A 21 50.11 4.54 54.30
N ARG A 22 49.09 5.09 54.96
CA ARG A 22 47.77 4.47 55.11
C ARG A 22 47.13 4.25 53.73
N ARG A 23 47.24 3.04 53.18
CA ARG A 23 46.72 2.68 51.85
C ARG A 23 45.20 2.61 51.89
N HIS A 24 44.54 3.13 50.85
CA HIS A 24 43.10 2.99 50.72
C HIS A 24 42.73 1.59 50.24
N ARG A 25 41.63 1.05 50.74
CA ARG A 25 41.10 -0.24 50.28
C ARG A 25 40.24 -0.03 49.04
N LEU A 26 40.52 -0.79 47.99
CA LEU A 26 39.73 -0.78 46.75
C LEU A 26 38.44 -1.59 46.91
N GLN A 27 37.37 -1.05 46.35
CA GLN A 27 36.11 -1.76 46.11
C GLN A 27 35.99 -2.06 44.61
N VAL A 28 35.46 -3.23 44.27
CA VAL A 28 35.28 -3.68 42.89
C VAL A 28 33.80 -3.86 42.59
N VAL A 29 33.40 -3.33 41.45
CA VAL A 29 32.03 -3.34 40.96
C VAL A 29 31.99 -4.06 39.62
N PRO A 30 31.20 -5.15 39.49
CA PRO A 30 30.99 -5.81 38.22
C PRO A 30 30.07 -4.96 37.34
N LEU A 31 30.55 -4.52 36.16
CA LEU A 31 29.72 -3.80 35.18
C LEU A 31 29.28 -4.70 34.03
N SER A 32 30.08 -5.72 33.70
CA SER A 32 29.70 -6.85 32.85
C SER A 32 30.62 -8.04 33.12
N ASP A 33 30.44 -9.13 32.37
CA ASP A 33 31.33 -10.30 32.43
C ASP A 33 32.79 -9.98 32.05
N ALA A 34 33.01 -8.90 31.31
CA ALA A 34 34.33 -8.52 30.80
C ALA A 34 34.82 -7.14 31.32
N VAL A 35 34.02 -6.43 32.12
CA VAL A 35 34.32 -5.06 32.54
C VAL A 35 33.99 -4.89 34.03
N ALA A 36 34.93 -4.28 34.75
CA ALA A 36 34.74 -3.93 36.14
C ALA A 36 35.16 -2.48 36.40
N ALA A 37 34.56 -1.86 37.39
CA ALA A 37 35.03 -0.61 37.96
C ALA A 37 35.68 -0.88 39.32
N ALA A 38 36.82 -0.27 39.57
CA ALA A 38 37.44 -0.24 40.89
C ALA A 38 37.42 1.20 41.43
N PHE A 39 37.08 1.38 42.70
CA PHE A 39 37.07 2.71 43.29
C PHE A 39 37.51 2.75 44.75
N PHE A 40 37.93 3.93 45.19
CA PHE A 40 38.17 4.28 46.59
C PHE A 40 37.84 5.75 46.84
N ASP A 41 37.57 6.09 48.11
CA ASP A 41 37.21 7.44 48.53
C ASP A 41 38.35 8.10 49.30
N SER A 42 38.72 9.33 48.92
CA SER A 42 39.66 10.18 49.66
C SER A 42 38.92 11.27 50.44
N PRO A 43 39.25 11.50 51.73
CA PRO A 43 38.53 12.43 52.59
C PRO A 43 38.76 13.90 52.20
N ALA A 44 37.84 14.76 52.62
CA ALA A 44 37.86 16.20 52.35
C ALA A 44 39.05 16.94 52.96
N ASP A 45 39.74 16.33 53.95
CA ASP A 45 40.87 16.90 54.70
C ASP A 45 42.21 16.21 54.39
N ALA A 46 42.28 15.38 53.34
CA ALA A 46 43.55 14.75 52.94
C ALA A 46 44.59 15.82 52.54
N PRO A 47 45.88 15.66 52.90
CA PRO A 47 46.95 16.59 52.49
C PRO A 47 47.04 16.71 50.95
N ASP A 48 47.48 17.88 50.47
CA ASP A 48 47.35 18.30 49.06
C ASP A 48 47.99 17.36 48.02
N ASP A 49 48.99 16.57 48.40
CA ASP A 49 49.62 15.56 47.54
C ASP A 49 48.62 14.47 47.06
N ALA A 50 47.57 14.20 47.85
CA ALA A 50 46.49 13.30 47.47
C ALA A 50 45.42 13.97 46.59
N ARG A 51 45.32 15.30 46.61
CA ARG A 51 44.30 16.08 45.88
C ARG A 51 44.74 16.54 44.49
N HIS A 52 46.05 16.76 44.27
CA HIS A 52 46.54 17.53 43.12
C HIS A 52 47.57 16.83 42.21
N GLY A 53 48.00 15.59 42.48
CA GLY A 53 48.93 14.88 41.59
C GLY A 53 48.34 14.66 40.19
N GLN A 54 48.85 15.38 39.18
CA GLN A 54 48.45 15.29 37.77
C GLN A 54 49.05 14.08 37.02
N GLY A 55 49.72 13.17 37.73
CA GLY A 55 50.34 11.99 37.16
C GLY A 55 49.34 10.95 36.63
N PRO A 56 49.71 10.17 35.60
CA PRO A 56 48.84 9.14 35.03
C PRO A 56 48.54 8.06 36.07
N ILE A 57 47.25 7.74 36.24
CA ILE A 57 46.82 6.62 37.06
C ILE A 57 46.99 5.33 36.24
N SER A 58 47.66 4.34 36.82
CA SER A 58 47.85 3.01 36.22
C SER A 58 47.36 1.91 37.15
N ALA A 59 46.96 0.77 36.61
CA ALA A 59 46.55 -0.39 37.38
C ALA A 59 47.46 -1.61 37.13
N ARG A 60 47.75 -2.36 38.19
CA ARG A 60 48.45 -3.65 38.16
C ARG A 60 47.58 -4.74 38.76
N SER A 61 47.56 -5.93 38.17
CA SER A 61 46.88 -7.09 38.75
C SER A 61 47.91 -8.18 38.98
N GLY A 62 48.06 -8.65 40.23
CA GLY A 62 49.28 -9.34 40.64
C GLY A 62 50.51 -8.48 40.33
N ASP A 63 51.51 -9.06 39.68
CA ASP A 63 52.74 -8.37 39.27
C ASP A 63 52.70 -7.83 37.83
N ASP A 64 51.62 -8.11 37.09
CA ASP A 64 51.48 -7.69 35.70
C ASP A 64 50.94 -6.26 35.60
N VAL A 65 51.58 -5.46 34.74
CA VAL A 65 51.05 -4.17 34.31
C VAL A 65 49.87 -4.42 33.37
N LEU A 66 48.70 -3.87 33.69
CA LEU A 66 47.52 -4.01 32.84
C LEU A 66 47.68 -3.12 31.59
N CYS A 67 48.10 -3.71 30.48
CA CYS A 67 48.13 -3.06 29.15
C CYS A 67 46.77 -3.04 28.43
N LEU A 68 45.70 -3.36 29.16
CA LEU A 68 44.33 -3.40 28.66
C LEU A 68 43.72 -1.98 28.66
N PRO A 69 42.65 -1.71 27.88
CA PRO A 69 41.97 -0.43 27.95
C PRO A 69 41.55 -0.13 29.40
N GLN A 70 42.05 0.99 29.93
CA GLN A 70 41.73 1.50 31.26
C GLN A 70 41.43 3.00 31.18
N ILE A 71 40.53 3.47 32.03
CA ILE A 71 40.29 4.92 32.19
C ILE A 71 40.01 5.23 33.65
N ALA A 72 40.70 6.25 34.17
CA ALA A 72 40.53 6.73 35.52
C ALA A 72 39.82 8.09 35.53
N SER A 73 39.04 8.36 36.56
CA SER A 73 38.37 9.65 36.79
C SER A 73 38.23 9.95 38.27
N GLN A 74 38.16 11.24 38.59
CA GLN A 74 37.92 11.74 39.93
C GLN A 74 36.53 12.36 39.98
N LEU A 75 35.72 11.92 40.95
CA LEU A 75 34.31 12.28 41.07
C LEU A 75 34.06 12.96 42.43
N ALA A 76 33.43 14.14 42.41
CA ALA A 76 33.11 14.86 43.63
C ALA A 76 32.09 14.11 44.50
N ARG A 77 32.31 14.11 45.83
CA ARG A 77 31.43 13.47 46.83
C ARG A 77 30.55 14.50 47.54
N ALA A 78 29.35 14.10 47.97
CA ALA A 78 28.39 14.99 48.63
C ALA A 78 28.88 15.48 50.01
N GLY A 79 29.60 14.62 50.75
CA GLY A 79 30.22 14.97 52.04
C GLY A 79 31.60 15.63 51.93
N GLY A 80 31.99 16.10 50.74
CA GLY A 80 33.35 16.58 50.47
C GLY A 80 34.35 15.45 50.15
N GLY A 81 35.48 15.81 49.55
CA GLY A 81 36.48 14.87 49.04
C GLY A 81 36.19 14.34 47.64
N GLN A 82 36.91 13.28 47.22
CA GLN A 82 36.87 12.73 45.87
C GLN A 82 36.72 11.21 45.91
N ARG A 83 35.99 10.66 44.94
CA ARG A 83 36.01 9.24 44.59
C ARG A 83 36.88 9.04 43.37
N HIS A 84 37.91 8.22 43.49
CA HIS A 84 38.77 7.85 42.38
C HIS A 84 38.22 6.56 41.79
N VAL A 85 37.75 6.60 40.54
CA VAL A 85 37.19 5.46 39.82
C VAL A 85 38.11 5.08 38.67
N THR A 86 38.37 3.79 38.51
CA THR A 86 39.08 3.24 37.36
C THR A 86 38.21 2.17 36.70
N LEU A 87 37.88 2.35 35.42
CA LEU A 87 37.22 1.34 34.60
C LEU A 87 38.27 0.46 33.93
N LEU A 88 38.09 -0.86 34.01
CA LEU A 88 39.05 -1.86 33.57
C LEU A 88 38.34 -2.89 32.68
N GLY A 89 38.94 -3.21 31.53
CA GLY A 89 38.50 -4.29 30.64
C GLY A 89 38.84 -5.69 31.18
N LEU A 90 38.50 -5.97 32.44
CA LEU A 90 38.70 -7.26 33.09
C LEU A 90 37.47 -7.66 33.93
N PRO A 91 37.16 -8.97 34.05
CA PRO A 91 36.11 -9.45 34.93
C PRO A 91 36.41 -9.12 36.40
N ALA A 92 35.41 -8.66 37.15
CA ALA A 92 35.54 -8.34 38.58
C ALA A 92 36.11 -9.50 39.40
N ARG A 93 35.69 -10.74 39.09
CA ARG A 93 36.18 -11.96 39.76
C ARG A 93 37.69 -12.14 39.62
N ARG A 94 38.24 -11.81 38.45
CA ARG A 94 39.69 -11.90 38.20
C ARG A 94 40.43 -10.86 39.04
N LEU A 95 39.95 -9.62 39.07
CA LEU A 95 40.56 -8.54 39.86
C LEU A 95 40.55 -8.84 41.36
N CYS A 96 39.49 -9.46 41.87
CA CYS A 96 39.40 -9.84 43.28
C CYS A 96 40.36 -11.00 43.62
N ARG A 97 40.53 -11.97 42.71
CA ARG A 97 41.38 -13.15 42.92
C ARG A 97 42.87 -12.80 42.82
N ASP A 98 43.26 -12.08 41.78
CA ASP A 98 44.65 -11.78 41.45
C ASP A 98 45.19 -10.57 42.27
N GLY A 99 44.30 -9.85 42.96
CA GLY A 99 44.59 -8.55 43.55
C GLY A 99 44.68 -7.45 42.49
N LEU A 100 44.49 -6.21 42.93
CA LEU A 100 44.56 -5.00 42.10
C LEU A 100 45.28 -3.92 42.87
N ARG A 101 46.28 -3.29 42.26
CA ARG A 101 46.98 -2.11 42.79
C ARG A 101 46.74 -0.95 41.84
N VAL A 102 46.20 0.15 42.36
CA VAL A 102 46.06 1.42 41.62
C VAL A 102 47.22 2.32 42.01
N LEU A 103 48.00 2.73 41.01
CA LEU A 103 49.22 3.50 41.19
C LEU A 103 49.12 4.88 40.56
N ARG A 104 49.80 5.86 41.15
CA ARG A 104 50.07 7.17 40.57
C ARG A 104 51.56 7.43 40.69
N ASP A 105 52.20 7.74 39.56
CA ASP A 105 53.65 8.00 39.50
C ASP A 105 54.50 6.86 40.13
N GLY A 106 54.02 5.62 40.04
CA GLY A 106 54.68 4.43 40.60
C GLY A 106 54.35 4.12 42.06
N GLU A 107 53.69 5.03 42.79
CA GLU A 107 53.28 4.80 44.18
C GLU A 107 51.89 4.16 44.26
N THR A 108 51.72 3.17 45.14
CA THR A 108 50.43 2.49 45.34
C THR A 108 49.50 3.35 46.19
N LEU A 109 48.43 3.85 45.58
CA LEU A 109 47.40 4.66 46.24
C LEU A 109 46.37 3.80 46.96
N ALA A 110 45.96 2.72 46.31
CA ALA A 110 44.94 1.83 46.81
C ALA A 110 45.16 0.42 46.29
N GLU A 111 44.79 -0.58 47.10
CA GLU A 111 44.96 -1.98 46.73
C GLU A 111 43.81 -2.89 47.19
N ILE A 112 43.68 -4.02 46.49
CA ILE A 112 42.93 -5.20 46.92
C ILE A 112 43.95 -6.20 47.44
N ASP A 113 43.86 -6.52 48.72
CA ASP A 113 44.53 -7.68 49.30
C ASP A 113 43.72 -8.94 48.98
N PRO A 114 44.21 -9.87 48.13
CA PRO A 114 43.50 -11.09 47.79
C PRO A 114 43.35 -12.06 48.98
N MET A 115 44.12 -11.88 50.05
CA MET A 115 44.03 -12.67 51.30
C MET A 115 43.09 -12.05 52.33
N ALA A 116 42.50 -10.88 52.05
CA ALA A 116 41.57 -10.25 52.98
C ALA A 116 40.30 -11.09 53.18
N LEU A 117 39.91 -11.30 54.44
CA LEU A 117 38.71 -12.07 54.81
C LEU A 117 37.39 -11.46 54.29
N GLN A 118 37.38 -10.17 54.01
CA GLN A 118 36.21 -9.46 53.48
C GLN A 118 36.33 -9.31 51.96
N SER A 119 35.30 -9.74 51.23
CA SER A 119 35.26 -9.55 49.78
C SER A 119 35.30 -8.06 49.41
N PRO A 120 36.14 -7.64 48.45
CA PRO A 120 36.14 -6.28 47.91
C PRO A 120 34.98 -6.04 46.91
N LEU A 121 34.25 -7.09 46.53
CA LEU A 121 33.15 -7.02 45.56
C LEU A 121 31.92 -6.34 46.18
N VAL A 122 31.39 -5.34 45.51
CA VAL A 122 30.19 -4.59 45.92
C VAL A 122 29.20 -4.45 44.76
N ASP A 123 27.96 -4.11 45.09
CA ASP A 123 26.88 -3.88 44.13
C ASP A 123 27.17 -2.68 43.20
N PRO A 124 26.72 -2.70 41.92
CA PRO A 124 26.92 -1.58 40.99
C PRO A 124 26.46 -0.21 41.48
N LEU A 125 25.44 -0.14 42.31
CA LEU A 125 24.95 1.10 42.89
C LEU A 125 25.95 1.73 43.88
N ALA A 126 26.90 0.96 44.40
CA ALA A 126 27.96 1.47 45.26
C ALA A 126 28.82 2.53 44.55
N LEU A 127 28.94 2.49 43.22
CA LEU A 127 29.64 3.52 42.43
C LEU A 127 29.01 4.91 42.58
N MET A 128 27.69 4.96 42.79
CA MET A 128 26.92 6.19 42.88
C MET A 128 26.76 6.67 44.32
N ALA A 129 26.80 5.75 45.28
CA ALA A 129 26.56 6.04 46.69
C ALA A 129 27.52 7.10 47.24
N GLY A 130 26.98 8.22 47.71
CA GLY A 130 27.74 9.33 48.30
C GLY A 130 28.35 10.33 47.29
N LEU A 131 28.08 10.19 45.99
CA LEU A 131 28.49 11.19 44.99
C LEU A 131 27.66 12.48 45.11
N SER A 132 28.29 13.62 44.82
CA SER A 132 27.56 14.87 44.60
C SER A 132 26.85 14.83 43.23
N PRO A 133 25.88 15.73 42.95
CA PRO A 133 25.28 15.83 41.61
C PRO A 133 26.31 16.02 40.50
N ASP A 134 27.41 16.73 40.79
CA ASP A 134 28.50 16.94 39.85
C ASP A 134 29.32 15.67 39.59
N GLY A 135 29.68 14.95 40.67
CA GLY A 135 30.32 13.64 40.57
C GLY A 135 29.46 12.63 39.81
N GLY A 136 28.14 12.64 40.06
CA GLY A 136 27.18 11.81 39.33
C GLY A 136 27.11 12.15 37.84
N ARG A 137 27.04 13.44 37.46
CA ARG A 137 27.08 13.87 36.05
C ARG A 137 28.38 13.48 35.37
N ARG A 138 29.52 13.64 36.05
CA ARG A 138 30.84 13.25 35.51
C ARG A 138 30.96 11.75 35.31
N LEU A 139 30.43 10.95 36.24
CA LEU A 139 30.34 9.49 36.09
C LEU A 139 29.44 9.11 34.91
N LEU A 140 28.25 9.71 34.81
CA LEU A 140 27.32 9.47 33.69
C LEU A 140 27.98 9.79 32.35
N ARG A 141 28.67 10.94 32.24
CA ARG A 141 29.42 11.33 31.05
C ARG A 141 30.55 10.33 30.74
N LEU A 142 31.32 9.93 31.73
CA LEU A 142 32.40 8.94 31.57
C LEU A 142 31.87 7.62 31.00
N LEU A 143 30.80 7.09 31.59
CA LEU A 143 30.17 5.84 31.15
C LEU A 143 29.63 5.98 29.72
N LEU A 144 28.86 7.03 29.43
CA LEU A 144 28.17 7.22 28.13
C LEU A 144 29.09 7.69 26.99
N THR A 145 30.33 8.10 27.25
CA THR A 145 31.28 8.54 26.22
C THR A 145 32.45 7.58 26.11
N THR A 146 33.55 7.84 26.83
CA THR A 146 34.80 7.06 26.74
C THR A 146 34.61 5.62 27.20
N GLY A 147 33.76 5.38 28.21
CA GLY A 147 33.39 4.05 28.66
C GLY A 147 32.77 3.21 27.54
N LEU A 148 31.75 3.73 26.85
CA LEU A 148 31.17 3.04 25.69
C LEU A 148 32.17 2.82 24.55
N SER A 149 33.03 3.79 24.26
CA SER A 149 34.02 3.67 23.17
C SER A 149 35.04 2.55 23.43
N LEU A 150 35.51 2.42 24.68
CA LEU A 150 36.51 1.43 25.05
C LEU A 150 35.92 0.05 25.33
N PHE A 151 34.71 -0.01 25.89
CA PHE A 151 34.17 -1.25 26.48
C PHE A 151 32.82 -1.70 25.91
N GLY A 152 32.16 -0.90 25.06
CA GLY A 152 30.77 -1.11 24.60
C GLY A 152 30.55 -2.16 23.50
N LYS A 153 31.50 -3.09 23.28
CA LYS A 153 31.39 -4.14 22.24
C LYS A 153 30.79 -5.48 22.74
N GLY A 154 30.59 -5.67 24.05
CA GLY A 154 30.06 -6.90 24.65
C GLY A 154 28.70 -6.73 25.37
N SER A 155 28.24 -7.79 26.05
CA SER A 155 27.10 -7.73 27.00
C SER A 155 27.34 -6.61 28.03
N VAL A 156 26.33 -5.74 28.25
CA VAL A 156 26.44 -4.49 29.02
C VAL A 156 25.35 -4.37 30.11
N ASP A 157 24.82 -5.48 30.63
CA ASP A 157 23.70 -5.45 31.57
C ASP A 157 23.97 -4.58 32.81
N GLY A 158 25.09 -4.75 33.51
CA GLY A 158 25.45 -3.90 34.65
C GLY A 158 25.81 -2.45 34.27
N PHE A 159 26.36 -2.24 33.07
CA PHE A 159 26.64 -0.92 32.51
C PHE A 159 25.35 -0.11 32.30
N ARG A 160 24.31 -0.78 31.79
CA ARG A 160 22.97 -0.20 31.56
C ARG A 160 22.29 0.14 32.88
N ASP A 161 22.36 -0.73 33.88
CA ASP A 161 21.64 -0.54 35.14
C ASP A 161 22.20 0.66 35.94
N VAL A 162 23.53 0.83 35.97
CA VAL A 162 24.17 2.03 36.55
C VAL A 162 23.78 3.29 35.78
N ILE A 163 23.74 3.25 34.45
CA ILE A 163 23.27 4.39 33.63
C ILE A 163 21.82 4.73 33.94
N ALA A 164 20.95 3.72 34.01
CA ALA A 164 19.53 3.89 34.30
C ALA A 164 19.33 4.52 35.68
N GLN A 165 20.02 4.00 36.70
CA GLN A 165 19.94 4.55 38.05
C GLN A 165 20.53 5.96 38.13
N LEU A 166 21.62 6.26 37.44
CA LEU A 166 22.18 7.62 37.36
C LEU A 166 21.20 8.60 36.73
N LEU A 167 20.52 8.19 35.64
CA LEU A 167 19.49 8.99 34.99
C LEU A 167 18.25 9.15 35.87
N GLU A 168 17.94 8.20 36.75
CA GLU A 168 16.88 8.36 37.75
C GLU A 168 17.32 9.30 38.88
N SER A 169 18.53 9.13 39.43
CA SER A 169 19.01 9.91 40.57
C SER A 169 19.30 11.38 40.22
N LEU A 170 19.83 11.63 39.01
CA LEU A 170 20.13 12.98 38.55
C LEU A 170 18.87 13.71 38.05
N THR A 171 17.77 12.99 37.81
CA THR A 171 16.50 13.52 37.30
C THR A 171 16.66 14.55 36.16
N PRO A 172 17.45 14.27 35.11
CA PRO A 172 17.60 15.19 33.99
C PRO A 172 16.24 15.44 33.33
N ALA A 173 16.03 16.67 32.85
CA ALA A 173 14.76 17.05 32.24
C ALA A 173 14.42 16.12 31.06
N SER A 174 13.22 15.52 31.12
CA SER A 174 12.72 14.61 30.10
C SER A 174 11.82 15.35 29.12
N LEU A 175 12.21 15.36 27.84
CA LEU A 175 11.50 16.03 26.77
C LEU A 175 10.73 15.00 25.92
N PRO A 176 9.38 15.06 25.89
CA PRO A 176 8.59 14.18 25.06
C PRO A 176 8.74 14.53 23.58
N LEU A 177 8.74 13.50 22.74
CA LEU A 177 8.84 13.65 21.28
C LEU A 177 7.60 14.36 20.73
N ARG A 178 7.79 15.55 20.15
CA ARG A 178 6.70 16.34 19.54
C ARG A 178 6.43 15.95 18.09
N ALA A 179 7.47 15.63 17.35
CA ALA A 179 7.37 15.19 15.96
C ALA A 179 8.52 14.26 15.61
N TRP A 180 8.19 13.19 14.89
CA TRP A 180 9.13 12.29 14.23
C TRP A 180 8.87 12.40 12.73
N CYS A 181 9.84 12.92 11.98
CA CYS A 181 9.73 13.08 10.53
C CYS A 181 10.81 12.24 9.85
N PRO A 182 10.46 11.13 9.18
CA PRO A 182 11.41 10.39 8.35
C PRO A 182 12.00 11.28 7.25
N VAL A 183 13.28 11.08 6.94
CA VAL A 183 14.04 11.80 5.91
C VAL A 183 14.79 10.76 5.08
N GLY A 184 14.12 10.17 4.09
CA GLY A 184 14.64 9.02 3.35
C GLY A 184 14.38 7.69 4.09
N GLN A 185 15.16 6.67 3.77
CA GLN A 185 15.00 5.31 4.31
C GLN A 185 15.49 5.20 5.75
N SER A 186 16.62 5.85 6.06
CA SER A 186 17.29 5.69 7.34
C SER A 186 17.30 6.94 8.21
N ALA A 187 17.35 8.15 7.64
CA ALA A 187 17.48 9.36 8.46
C ALA A 187 16.12 9.86 8.97
N ALA A 188 16.15 10.68 10.02
CA ALA A 188 14.95 11.25 10.61
C ALA A 188 15.24 12.56 11.34
N VAL A 189 14.18 13.32 11.59
CA VAL A 189 14.23 14.54 12.37
C VAL A 189 13.28 14.40 13.55
N ALA A 190 13.85 14.48 14.75
CA ALA A 190 13.11 14.44 16.00
C ALA A 190 12.99 15.86 16.55
N SER A 191 11.77 16.30 16.86
CA SER A 191 11.52 17.63 17.42
C SER A 191 11.00 17.56 18.86
N TYR A 192 11.47 18.45 19.70
CA TYR A 192 11.14 18.54 21.13
C TYR A 192 10.83 19.97 21.52
N LEU A 193 10.01 20.15 22.56
CA LEU A 193 9.83 21.47 23.19
C LEU A 193 10.90 21.66 24.25
N LEU A 194 11.73 22.69 24.12
CA LEU A 194 12.81 23.03 25.03
C LEU A 194 12.30 24.05 26.09
N PRO A 195 12.22 23.67 27.38
CA PRO A 195 11.78 24.56 28.47
C PRO A 195 12.66 25.81 28.60
N ARG A 196 12.13 26.87 29.23
CA ARG A 196 12.91 28.07 29.58
C ARG A 196 14.06 27.71 30.54
N GLY A 197 15.21 28.37 30.39
CA GLY A 197 16.40 28.14 31.23
C GLY A 197 17.34 27.02 30.76
N LEU A 198 16.88 26.11 29.90
CA LEU A 198 17.75 25.09 29.27
C LEU A 198 18.33 25.60 27.95
N THR A 199 19.63 25.44 27.72
CA THR A 199 20.27 25.77 26.43
C THR A 199 20.54 24.48 25.67
N ALA A 200 20.45 24.56 24.33
CA ALA A 200 20.97 23.49 23.48
C ALA A 200 22.46 23.69 23.14
N ASP A 201 22.99 24.88 23.42
CA ASP A 201 24.41 25.16 23.31
C ASP A 201 25.18 24.26 24.28
N GLY A 202 26.18 23.53 23.76
CA GLY A 202 27.02 22.62 24.54
C GLY A 202 26.65 21.12 24.45
N PHE A 203 25.62 20.72 23.68
CA PHE A 203 25.41 19.30 23.39
C PHE A 203 26.55 18.76 22.51
N THR A 204 27.44 17.99 23.11
CA THR A 204 28.62 17.42 22.43
C THR A 204 28.41 15.98 22.01
N ASP A 205 27.54 15.27 22.74
CA ASP A 205 27.31 13.85 22.56
C ASP A 205 25.83 13.51 22.66
N LEU A 206 25.38 12.62 21.78
CA LEU A 206 24.04 12.05 21.82
C LEU A 206 24.16 10.54 21.93
N VAL A 207 23.52 9.96 22.94
CA VAL A 207 23.63 8.52 23.22
C VAL A 207 22.25 7.87 23.20
N VAL A 208 22.12 6.83 22.40
CA VAL A 208 20.90 6.02 22.32
C VAL A 208 20.95 4.95 23.41
N VAL A 209 19.97 4.97 24.30
CA VAL A 209 19.74 4.00 25.36
C VAL A 209 18.48 3.19 24.99
N SER A 210 18.61 1.89 24.80
CA SER A 210 17.51 0.96 24.50
C SER A 210 17.62 -0.28 25.37
N ARG A 211 16.58 -1.13 25.39
CA ARG A 211 16.60 -2.40 26.14
C ARG A 211 17.78 -3.30 25.74
N GLN A 212 18.12 -3.30 24.45
CA GLN A 212 19.12 -4.22 23.89
C GLN A 212 20.54 -3.63 23.85
N ARG A 213 20.68 -2.30 23.81
CA ARG A 213 21.98 -1.65 23.60
C ARG A 213 22.02 -0.19 24.06
N VAL A 214 23.20 0.21 24.54
CA VAL A 214 23.59 1.62 24.70
C VAL A 214 24.67 1.94 23.65
N ARG A 215 24.47 2.99 22.86
CA ARG A 215 25.45 3.39 21.82
C ARG A 215 25.49 4.90 21.61
N ARG A 216 26.68 5.43 21.38
CA ARG A 216 26.85 6.83 20.94
C ARG A 216 26.38 6.97 19.50
N LEU A 217 25.69 8.07 19.20
CA LEU A 217 25.29 8.45 17.85
C LEU A 217 26.31 9.46 17.30
N SER A 218 26.88 9.17 16.14
CA SER A 218 27.77 10.07 15.40
C SER A 218 27.01 10.75 14.26
N GLY A 219 27.46 11.93 13.82
CA GLY A 219 26.90 12.63 12.65
C GLY A 219 25.50 13.21 12.86
N PHE A 220 25.05 13.35 14.11
CA PHE A 220 23.84 14.09 14.43
C PHE A 220 24.11 15.59 14.38
N GLU A 221 23.07 16.36 14.10
CA GLU A 221 23.12 17.82 14.20
C GLU A 221 21.91 18.31 14.99
N ILE A 222 22.04 19.48 15.57
CA ILE A 222 20.98 20.13 16.33
C ILE A 222 20.70 21.52 15.77
N ASP A 223 19.44 21.92 15.84
CA ASP A 223 19.05 23.31 15.60
C ASP A 223 17.96 23.70 16.61
N VAL A 224 17.91 24.97 16.97
CA VAL A 224 16.91 25.50 17.89
C VAL A 224 16.17 26.64 17.22
N GLU A 225 14.85 26.50 17.10
CA GLU A 225 13.99 27.60 16.66
C GLU A 225 13.19 28.18 17.83
N THR A 226 13.07 29.50 17.86
CA THR A 226 12.13 30.19 18.74
C THR A 226 10.81 30.32 18.00
N SER A 227 9.75 29.74 18.56
CA SER A 227 8.40 29.73 18.00
C SER A 227 7.49 30.65 18.81
N GLY A 228 6.87 31.63 18.13
CA GLY A 228 5.98 32.64 18.72
C GLY A 228 6.64 34.01 18.96
N THR A 229 5.83 35.04 19.20
CA THR A 229 6.28 36.40 19.55
C THR A 229 5.94 36.73 21.01
N GLY A 230 6.80 37.50 21.68
CA GLY A 230 6.58 37.97 23.06
C GLY A 230 6.77 36.92 24.16
N ALA A 231 6.15 37.17 25.32
CA ALA A 231 6.32 36.38 26.55
C ALA A 231 5.71 34.95 26.51
N ALA A 232 5.17 34.51 25.37
CA ALA A 232 4.66 33.16 25.12
C ALA A 232 5.53 32.34 24.14
N ALA A 233 6.67 32.89 23.69
CA ALA A 233 7.54 32.18 22.76
C ALA A 233 8.10 30.89 23.39
N GLY A 234 7.83 29.76 22.74
CA GLY A 234 8.37 28.44 23.06
C GLY A 234 9.59 28.14 22.20
N ARG A 235 10.60 27.44 22.74
CA ARG A 235 11.79 27.03 21.96
C ARG A 235 11.62 25.59 21.53
N LEU A 236 11.87 25.28 20.26
CA LEU A 236 11.83 23.93 19.72
C LEU A 236 13.25 23.46 19.41
N LEU A 237 13.63 22.31 19.95
CA LEU A 237 14.88 21.62 19.65
C LEU A 237 14.61 20.62 18.52
N HIS A 238 15.37 20.73 17.43
CA HIS A 238 15.36 19.79 16.32
C HIS A 238 16.66 19.01 16.32
N VAL A 239 16.56 17.69 16.42
CA VAL A 239 17.69 16.76 16.34
C VAL A 239 17.60 16.05 15.00
N PHE A 240 18.58 16.29 14.14
CA PHE A 240 18.72 15.61 12.86
C PHE A 240 19.54 14.35 13.08
N LEU A 241 18.92 13.21 12.81
CA LEU A 241 19.48 11.90 13.05
C LEU A 241 19.89 11.30 11.70
N PRO A 242 21.16 10.90 11.52
CA PRO A 242 21.62 10.30 10.26
C PRO A 242 21.10 8.88 10.06
N GLN A 243 20.54 8.28 11.10
CA GLN A 243 19.97 6.94 11.11
C GLN A 243 18.79 6.85 12.07
N GLY A 244 17.91 5.89 11.83
CA GLY A 244 16.71 5.64 12.60
C GLY A 244 17.04 5.22 14.02
N LEU A 245 16.07 5.43 14.91
CA LEU A 245 16.16 5.01 16.29
C LEU A 245 15.37 3.73 16.51
N PRO A 246 15.88 2.81 17.36
CA PRO A 246 15.06 1.71 17.84
C PRO A 246 13.80 2.24 18.50
N VAL A 247 12.71 1.51 18.32
CA VAL A 247 11.44 1.81 18.95
C VAL A 247 11.57 1.77 20.47
N ASP A 248 10.88 2.69 21.15
CA ASP A 248 10.91 2.84 22.62
C ASP A 248 12.32 3.13 23.18
N SER A 249 13.24 3.67 22.35
CA SER A 249 14.55 4.13 22.82
C SER A 249 14.47 5.49 23.51
N THR A 250 15.44 5.76 24.39
CA THR A 250 15.67 7.08 24.98
C THR A 250 16.99 7.62 24.45
N LEU A 251 17.01 8.86 24.01
CA LEU A 251 18.24 9.58 23.73
C LEU A 251 18.69 10.35 24.98
N VAL A 252 19.97 10.32 25.28
CA VAL A 252 20.58 11.17 26.31
C VAL A 252 21.49 12.16 25.60
N ALA A 253 21.12 13.45 25.65
CA ALA A 253 21.94 14.54 25.16
C ALA A 253 22.85 15.02 26.29
N LEU A 254 24.16 14.86 26.13
CA LEU A 254 25.14 15.20 27.15
C LEU A 254 25.61 16.65 27.02
N SER A 255 25.51 17.36 28.13
CA SER A 255 26.07 18.67 28.43
C SER A 255 26.27 18.76 29.95
N ASP A 256 26.59 19.96 30.46
CA ASP A 256 26.67 20.20 31.91
C ASP A 256 25.32 19.97 32.63
N ALA A 257 24.21 20.06 31.89
CA ALA A 257 22.87 19.70 32.33
C ALA A 257 22.24 18.72 31.33
N PRO A 258 22.47 17.40 31.50
CA PRO A 258 22.04 16.41 30.52
C PRO A 258 20.52 16.41 30.35
N LEU A 259 20.06 16.09 29.12
CA LEU A 259 18.64 15.96 28.80
C LEU A 259 18.30 14.54 28.38
N ARG A 260 17.10 14.10 28.75
CA ARG A 260 16.50 12.86 28.22
C ARG A 260 15.51 13.23 27.12
N LEU A 261 15.70 12.74 25.91
CA LEU A 261 14.80 12.96 24.79
C LEU A 261 14.14 11.62 24.44
N ALA A 262 12.81 11.58 24.43
CA ALA A 262 12.08 10.37 24.09
C ALA A 262 12.26 10.01 22.60
N GLY A 263 12.57 8.76 22.28
CA GLY A 263 12.55 8.23 20.92
C GLY A 263 11.12 7.92 20.43
N PRO A 264 10.97 7.41 19.19
CA PRO A 264 9.66 7.07 18.64
C PRO A 264 9.04 5.89 19.41
N ALA A 265 7.80 6.06 19.86
CA ALA A 265 7.02 4.96 20.46
C ALA A 265 6.50 4.00 19.38
N ARG A 266 6.18 2.74 19.74
CA ARG A 266 5.66 1.71 18.81
C ARG A 266 4.54 2.16 17.88
N ARG A 267 3.62 2.97 18.39
CA ARG A 267 2.44 3.44 17.66
C ARG A 267 2.57 4.89 17.20
N GLN A 268 3.75 5.49 17.25
CA GLN A 268 3.93 6.88 16.86
C GLN A 268 4.02 6.98 15.33
N PRO A 269 2.98 7.51 14.65
CA PRO A 269 3.04 7.65 13.21
C PRO A 269 4.10 8.70 12.84
N GLY A 270 4.90 8.38 11.82
CA GLY A 270 5.77 9.36 11.19
C GLY A 270 4.93 10.50 10.62
N ARG A 271 5.39 11.74 10.83
CA ARG A 271 4.76 12.92 10.23
C ARG A 271 5.40 13.19 8.86
N PRO A 272 4.61 13.58 7.86
CA PRO A 272 5.15 13.92 6.55
C PRO A 272 6.04 15.17 6.66
N LEU A 273 7.21 15.11 6.03
CA LEU A 273 8.25 16.12 6.17
C LEU A 273 7.83 17.48 5.58
N GLY A 274 7.16 17.48 4.41
CA GLY A 274 6.69 18.71 3.75
C GLY A 274 5.76 19.56 4.62
N PRO A 275 4.61 19.02 5.09
CA PRO A 275 3.71 19.72 6.00
C PRO A 275 4.37 20.15 7.31
N TRP A 276 5.32 19.36 7.83
CA TRP A 276 6.10 19.73 9.00
C TRP A 276 7.03 20.92 8.73
N LEU A 277 7.74 20.92 7.59
CA LEU A 277 8.66 21.98 7.18
C LEU A 277 7.96 23.31 6.91
N ALA A 278 6.74 23.28 6.36
CA ALA A 278 5.97 24.47 6.04
C ALA A 278 5.71 25.37 7.26
N ARG A 279 5.72 24.80 8.48
CA ARG A 279 5.52 25.51 9.75
C ARG A 279 6.82 25.95 10.43
N ARG A 280 7.97 25.78 9.77
CA ARG A 280 9.31 26.04 10.33
C ARG A 280 9.91 27.34 9.80
N THR A 281 10.90 27.86 10.53
CA THR A 281 11.64 29.05 10.12
C THR A 281 12.29 28.88 8.73
N PRO A 282 12.47 29.97 7.94
CA PRO A 282 13.13 29.91 6.64
C PRO A 282 14.53 29.27 6.69
N ARG A 283 15.30 29.53 7.76
CA ARG A 283 16.61 28.93 8.01
C ARG A 283 16.53 27.40 8.11
N LEU A 284 15.62 26.86 8.92
CA LEU A 284 15.47 25.41 9.09
C LEU A 284 14.99 24.75 7.79
N ARG A 285 14.08 25.42 7.06
CA ARG A 285 13.63 24.96 5.73
C ARG A 285 14.79 24.85 4.75
N GLN A 286 15.64 25.86 4.65
CA GLN A 286 16.80 25.82 3.76
C GLN A 286 17.79 24.73 4.17
N ARG A 287 18.15 24.66 5.44
CA ARG A 287 19.05 23.61 5.96
C ARG A 287 18.54 22.20 5.69
N MET A 288 17.24 21.96 5.84
CA MET A 288 16.65 20.66 5.53
C MET A 288 16.72 20.34 4.03
N ARG A 289 16.48 21.33 3.16
CA ARG A 289 16.61 21.16 1.71
C ARG A 289 18.04 20.83 1.31
N ASP A 290 19.02 21.54 1.85
CA ASP A 290 20.45 21.28 1.58
C ASP A 290 20.84 19.86 2.03
N ARG A 291 20.29 19.41 3.16
CA ARG A 291 20.51 18.04 3.67
C ARG A 291 19.85 16.99 2.78
N LEU A 292 18.60 17.20 2.40
CA LEU A 292 17.89 16.32 1.47
C LEU A 292 18.61 16.23 0.13
N ALA A 293 19.15 17.35 -0.39
CA ALA A 293 19.96 17.36 -1.60
C ALA A 293 21.18 16.43 -1.46
N ARG A 294 21.94 16.54 -0.37
CA ARG A 294 23.09 15.65 -0.10
C ARG A 294 22.68 14.18 0.08
N LEU A 295 21.53 13.91 0.69
CA LEU A 295 21.03 12.54 0.87
C LEU A 295 20.48 11.94 -0.42
N SER A 296 19.88 12.76 -1.29
CA SER A 296 19.25 12.31 -2.54
C SER A 296 20.21 11.67 -3.53
N GLU A 297 21.52 11.95 -3.41
CA GLU A 297 22.56 11.30 -4.21
C GLU A 297 22.70 9.80 -3.92
N ARG A 298 22.18 9.31 -2.78
CA ARG A 298 22.37 7.93 -2.29
C ARG A 298 21.10 7.27 -1.77
N ASP A 299 19.97 7.99 -1.72
CA ASP A 299 18.71 7.52 -1.16
C ASP A 299 17.52 8.04 -2.01
N ASP A 300 16.85 7.13 -2.72
CA ASP A 300 15.71 7.43 -3.58
C ASP A 300 14.51 8.00 -2.81
N SER A 301 14.30 7.58 -1.55
CA SER A 301 13.24 8.12 -0.72
C SER A 301 13.54 9.58 -0.32
N ALA A 302 14.82 9.92 -0.11
CA ALA A 302 15.24 11.31 0.08
C ALA A 302 15.09 12.14 -1.20
N ALA A 303 15.41 11.57 -2.37
CA ALA A 303 15.20 12.22 -3.67
C ALA A 303 13.71 12.51 -3.93
N ALA A 304 12.83 11.54 -3.64
CA ALA A 304 11.38 11.71 -3.76
C ALA A 304 10.84 12.79 -2.82
N LEU A 305 11.30 12.83 -1.56
CA LEU A 305 10.95 13.88 -0.61
C LEU A 305 11.42 15.26 -1.08
N LEU A 306 12.64 15.36 -1.61
CA LEU A 306 13.18 16.62 -2.14
C LEU A 306 12.32 17.12 -3.31
N ALA A 307 11.95 16.25 -4.25
CA ALA A 307 11.09 16.57 -5.38
C ALA A 307 9.70 17.05 -4.92
N GLU A 308 9.10 16.39 -3.93
CA GLU A 308 7.80 16.82 -3.35
C GLU A 308 7.91 18.20 -2.69
N ILE A 309 8.94 18.44 -1.88
CA ILE A 309 9.13 19.69 -1.12
C ILE A 309 9.48 20.87 -2.04
N ALA A 310 10.18 20.60 -3.14
CA ALA A 310 10.55 21.59 -4.14
C ALA A 310 9.42 21.87 -5.14
N CYS A 311 8.37 21.05 -5.17
CA CYS A 311 7.27 21.18 -6.12
C CYS A 311 6.54 22.53 -5.93
N PRO A 312 6.48 23.38 -6.97
CA PRO A 312 5.62 24.56 -6.97
C PRO A 312 4.15 24.19 -6.76
N GLU A 313 3.36 25.09 -6.16
CA GLU A 313 1.94 24.83 -5.88
C GLU A 313 1.15 24.54 -7.17
N ALA A 314 1.46 25.26 -8.26
CA ALA A 314 0.81 25.08 -9.57
C ALA A 314 1.08 23.70 -10.20
N ASP A 315 2.18 23.05 -9.82
CA ASP A 315 2.59 21.73 -10.32
C ASP A 315 2.18 20.59 -9.36
N ARG A 316 1.49 20.91 -8.26
CA ARG A 316 1.13 19.87 -7.28
C ARG A 316 0.16 18.87 -7.89
N PRO A 317 0.32 17.57 -7.57
CA PRO A 317 -0.57 16.57 -8.11
C PRO A 317 -1.99 16.77 -7.59
N THR A 318 -2.97 16.58 -8.47
CA THR A 318 -4.39 16.62 -8.14
C THR A 318 -5.08 15.41 -8.73
N ALA A 319 -6.00 14.81 -8.00
CA ALA A 319 -6.86 13.74 -8.50
C ALA A 319 -8.32 14.03 -8.14
N ARG A 320 -9.21 13.77 -9.09
CA ARG A 320 -10.66 13.82 -8.91
C ARG A 320 -11.27 12.59 -9.54
N ALA A 321 -12.18 11.91 -8.85
CA ALA A 321 -12.99 10.89 -9.52
C ALA A 321 -14.03 11.55 -10.40
N GLU A 322 -14.02 11.19 -11.68
CA GLU A 322 -15.13 11.46 -12.58
C GLU A 322 -16.24 10.44 -12.35
N ARG A 323 -15.86 9.16 -12.22
CA ARG A 323 -16.74 8.04 -11.86
C ARG A 323 -15.96 6.94 -11.13
N LEU A 324 -16.61 6.35 -10.13
CA LEU A 324 -16.22 5.07 -9.53
C LEU A 324 -17.44 4.15 -9.66
N MET A 325 -17.26 2.99 -10.27
CA MET A 325 -18.36 2.07 -10.58
C MET A 325 -18.02 0.67 -10.10
N ALA A 326 -18.86 0.12 -9.23
CA ALA A 326 -18.71 -1.23 -8.71
C ALA A 326 -19.25 -2.26 -9.71
N THR A 327 -18.53 -3.36 -9.85
CA THR A 327 -19.00 -4.63 -10.42
C THR A 327 -19.13 -5.65 -9.29
N PRO A 328 -19.78 -6.82 -9.52
CA PRO A 328 -19.87 -7.86 -8.49
C PRO A 328 -18.53 -8.34 -7.92
N HIS A 329 -17.43 -8.13 -8.65
CA HIS A 329 -16.11 -8.66 -8.28
C HIS A 329 -14.97 -7.63 -8.45
N GLY A 330 -15.26 -6.35 -8.65
CA GLY A 330 -14.23 -5.35 -8.89
C GLY A 330 -14.73 -3.91 -8.94
N LEU A 331 -13.81 -3.00 -9.26
CA LEU A 331 -14.08 -1.56 -9.37
C LEU A 331 -13.55 -1.00 -10.67
N PHE A 332 -14.45 -0.47 -11.49
CA PHE A 332 -14.13 0.32 -12.67
C PHE A 332 -14.00 1.80 -12.28
N TYR A 333 -12.89 2.43 -12.63
CA TYR A 333 -12.58 3.80 -12.21
C TYR A 333 -12.20 4.69 -13.39
N ILE A 334 -12.67 5.94 -13.29
CA ILE A 334 -12.34 7.04 -14.20
C ILE A 334 -11.94 8.22 -13.34
N LEU A 335 -10.65 8.54 -13.33
CA LEU A 335 -10.09 9.61 -12.50
C LEU A 335 -9.42 10.66 -13.38
N ALA A 336 -9.77 11.92 -13.21
CA ALA A 336 -8.96 13.02 -13.71
C ALA A 336 -7.73 13.16 -12.82
N LEU A 337 -6.52 13.01 -13.40
CA LEU A 337 -5.26 13.06 -12.67
C LEU A 337 -4.30 14.03 -13.36
N SER A 338 -3.85 15.04 -12.61
CA SER A 338 -2.73 15.88 -12.99
C SER A 338 -1.54 15.52 -12.10
N ASP A 339 -0.45 15.04 -12.69
CA ASP A 339 0.83 14.83 -12.00
C ASP A 339 2.00 15.20 -12.95
N PRO A 340 2.25 16.50 -13.16
CA PRO A 340 3.23 16.97 -14.14
C PRO A 340 4.67 16.60 -13.77
N ARG A 341 4.96 16.46 -12.47
CA ARG A 341 6.29 16.16 -11.93
C ARG A 341 6.47 14.68 -11.58
N ARG A 342 5.48 13.82 -11.84
CA ARG A 342 5.50 12.36 -11.58
C ARG A 342 5.78 12.02 -10.11
N LEU A 343 5.20 12.79 -9.18
CA LEU A 343 5.43 12.66 -7.74
C LEU A 343 4.65 11.49 -7.12
N LEU A 344 3.65 10.96 -7.82
CA LEU A 344 2.78 9.91 -7.30
C LEU A 344 3.27 8.50 -7.66
N THR A 345 2.93 7.55 -6.80
CA THR A 345 3.03 6.09 -7.04
C THR A 345 1.68 5.47 -7.35
N GLY A 346 0.60 6.04 -6.80
CA GLY A 346 -0.73 5.47 -6.86
C GLY A 346 -1.79 6.41 -6.28
N ILE A 347 -3.04 5.96 -6.33
CA ILE A 347 -4.17 6.59 -5.64
C ILE A 347 -4.77 5.54 -4.72
N ALA A 348 -4.91 5.85 -3.43
CA ALA A 348 -5.61 4.98 -2.49
C ALA A 348 -7.09 5.39 -2.39
N LEU A 349 -7.96 4.40 -2.41
CA LEU A 349 -9.37 4.49 -2.09
C LEU A 349 -9.64 3.85 -0.73
N ALA A 350 -10.59 4.40 0.02
CA ALA A 350 -11.12 3.77 1.24
C ALA A 350 -12.63 3.97 1.34
N SER A 351 -13.39 2.90 1.55
CA SER A 351 -14.84 2.92 1.82
C SER A 351 -15.12 1.99 2.99
N GLY A 352 -15.70 2.50 4.09
CA GLY A 352 -15.84 1.72 5.33
C GLY A 352 -14.49 1.14 5.78
N ASP A 353 -14.43 -0.19 5.90
CA ASP A 353 -13.20 -0.95 6.21
C ASP A 353 -12.41 -1.40 4.96
N ALA A 354 -12.97 -1.21 3.77
CA ALA A 354 -12.33 -1.59 2.51
C ALA A 354 -11.30 -0.53 2.08
N THR A 355 -10.16 -1.01 1.58
CA THR A 355 -9.12 -0.15 0.98
C THR A 355 -8.62 -0.76 -0.32
N ALA A 356 -8.30 0.09 -1.28
CA ALA A 356 -7.74 -0.32 -2.57
C ALA A 356 -6.67 0.68 -3.01
N GLU A 357 -5.61 0.18 -3.63
CA GLU A 357 -4.58 1.00 -4.26
C GLU A 357 -4.70 0.88 -5.78
N LEU A 358 -4.95 2.01 -6.43
CA LEU A 358 -5.08 2.11 -7.87
C LEU A 358 -3.71 2.41 -8.48
N PRO A 359 -3.18 1.54 -9.35
CA PRO A 359 -1.93 1.79 -10.03
C PRO A 359 -2.08 2.96 -11.02
N LEU A 360 -1.01 3.74 -11.17
CA LEU A 360 -0.92 4.76 -12.20
C LEU A 360 -0.49 4.10 -13.51
N GLY A 361 -1.42 3.99 -14.45
CA GLY A 361 -1.15 3.54 -15.81
C GLY A 361 -0.73 4.68 -16.72
N ARG A 362 -0.78 4.42 -18.03
CA ARG A 362 -0.65 5.48 -19.04
C ARG A 362 -1.94 6.32 -19.04
N PRO A 363 -1.88 7.63 -18.74
CA PRO A 363 -3.08 8.45 -18.77
C PRO A 363 -3.57 8.63 -20.21
N LEU A 364 -4.88 8.54 -20.38
CA LEU A 364 -5.59 8.86 -21.62
C LEU A 364 -5.88 10.37 -21.67
N HIS A 365 -5.89 10.96 -22.87
CA HIS A 365 -6.16 12.38 -23.01
C HIS A 365 -7.62 12.61 -23.45
N HIS A 366 -8.41 13.22 -22.56
CA HIS A 366 -9.77 13.67 -22.84
C HIS A 366 -9.76 15.16 -23.22
N PRO A 367 -10.45 15.56 -24.30
CA PRO A 367 -10.37 16.91 -24.85
C PRO A 367 -10.83 18.02 -23.88
N ARG A 368 -11.75 17.69 -22.95
CA ARG A 368 -12.27 18.66 -21.96
C ARG A 368 -11.74 18.47 -20.54
N LEU A 369 -11.37 17.24 -20.19
CA LEU A 369 -11.03 16.87 -18.80
C LEU A 369 -9.52 16.67 -18.61
N GLY A 370 -8.74 16.79 -19.68
CA GLY A 370 -7.31 16.60 -19.66
C GLY A 370 -6.94 15.14 -19.48
N ARG A 371 -5.99 14.84 -18.59
CA ARG A 371 -5.45 13.49 -18.40
C ARG A 371 -6.40 12.68 -17.51
N LEU A 372 -6.93 11.60 -18.06
CA LEU A 372 -7.75 10.62 -17.36
C LEU A 372 -6.96 9.34 -17.12
N GLN A 373 -7.00 8.85 -15.89
CA GLN A 373 -6.67 7.48 -15.56
C GLN A 373 -7.96 6.66 -15.61
N VAL A 374 -8.04 5.73 -16.56
CA VAL A 374 -9.14 4.78 -16.70
C VAL A 374 -8.59 3.39 -16.43
N GLY A 375 -9.29 2.59 -15.63
CA GLY A 375 -8.83 1.25 -15.30
C GLY A 375 -9.88 0.43 -14.57
N PHE A 376 -9.60 -0.86 -14.43
CA PHE A 376 -10.42 -1.81 -13.70
C PHE A 376 -9.56 -2.55 -12.69
N LEU A 377 -10.02 -2.63 -11.46
CA LEU A 377 -9.38 -3.37 -10.38
C LEU A 377 -10.23 -4.60 -10.03
N PRO A 378 -9.88 -5.81 -10.52
CA PRO A 378 -10.61 -7.04 -10.19
C PRO A 378 -10.27 -7.54 -8.79
N GLY A 379 -11.14 -8.40 -8.26
CA GLY A 379 -10.93 -9.14 -7.00
C GLY A 379 -11.06 -8.28 -5.74
N ILE A 380 -11.62 -7.08 -5.82
CA ILE A 380 -11.83 -6.23 -4.64
C ILE A 380 -13.27 -6.30 -4.15
N ALA A 381 -13.43 -6.41 -2.83
CA ALA A 381 -14.72 -6.46 -2.14
C ALA A 381 -14.87 -5.25 -1.21
N GLY A 382 -16.11 -4.96 -0.80
CA GLY A 382 -16.43 -3.88 0.16
C GLY A 382 -16.46 -2.47 -0.46
N PHE A 383 -16.59 -2.39 -1.78
CA PHE A 383 -16.87 -1.14 -2.50
C PHE A 383 -18.28 -1.25 -3.10
N GLU A 384 -19.30 -0.92 -2.31
CA GLU A 384 -20.69 -1.15 -2.69
C GLU A 384 -21.33 0.07 -3.37
N PRO A 385 -22.26 -0.14 -4.34
CA PRO A 385 -23.04 0.95 -4.92
C PRO A 385 -23.78 1.78 -3.85
N GLY A 386 -23.63 3.10 -3.91
CA GLY A 386 -24.24 4.06 -2.99
C GLY A 386 -23.32 4.56 -1.87
N GLU A 387 -22.19 3.89 -1.63
CA GLU A 387 -21.20 4.33 -0.65
C GLU A 387 -20.32 5.49 -1.15
N GLU A 388 -19.61 6.15 -0.23
CA GLU A 388 -18.65 7.21 -0.54
C GLU A 388 -17.22 6.73 -0.27
N ALA A 389 -16.40 6.69 -1.31
CA ALA A 389 -14.98 6.38 -1.20
C ALA A 389 -14.16 7.66 -0.95
N ALA A 390 -13.27 7.61 0.04
CA ALA A 390 -12.25 8.64 0.26
C ALA A 390 -11.05 8.43 -0.66
N LEU A 391 -10.71 9.45 -1.45
CA LEU A 391 -9.56 9.44 -2.35
C LEU A 391 -8.34 10.05 -1.67
N SER A 392 -7.20 9.36 -1.75
CA SER A 392 -5.90 9.85 -1.28
C SER A 392 -4.82 9.67 -2.34
N LEU A 393 -3.98 10.69 -2.52
CA LEU A 393 -2.77 10.61 -3.34
C LEU A 393 -1.68 9.90 -2.55
N LEU A 394 -1.03 8.93 -3.19
CA LEU A 394 0.14 8.23 -2.64
C LEU A 394 1.40 8.80 -3.29
N TYR A 395 2.17 9.60 -2.56
CA TYR A 395 3.42 10.16 -3.04
C TYR A 395 4.56 9.12 -3.00
N ARG A 396 5.53 9.24 -3.91
CA ARG A 396 6.78 8.45 -3.91
C ARG A 396 7.59 8.57 -2.61
N SER A 397 7.37 9.64 -1.86
CA SER A 397 7.95 9.86 -0.54
C SER A 397 7.31 9.02 0.58
N GLY A 398 6.21 8.30 0.30
CA GLY A 398 5.39 7.61 1.30
C GLY A 398 4.35 8.50 1.98
N HIS A 399 4.28 9.79 1.63
CA HIS A 399 3.24 10.69 2.13
C HIS A 399 1.88 10.36 1.48
N ARG A 400 0.84 10.24 2.30
CA ARG A 400 -0.56 10.12 1.87
C ARG A 400 -1.28 11.44 2.11
N ALA A 401 -1.77 12.06 1.03
CA ALA A 401 -2.55 13.30 1.11
C ALA A 401 -3.99 13.06 0.65
N ARG A 402 -4.98 13.64 1.36
CA ARG A 402 -6.38 13.54 0.94
C ARG A 402 -6.58 14.36 -0.34
N ALA A 403 -7.19 13.75 -1.35
CA ALA A 403 -7.55 14.39 -2.61
C ALA A 403 -9.03 14.83 -2.62
N GLY A 404 -9.91 13.99 -2.07
CA GLY A 404 -11.34 14.24 -2.07
C GLY A 404 -12.12 13.01 -1.65
N SER A 405 -13.37 12.95 -2.06
CA SER A 405 -14.22 11.77 -1.93
C SER A 405 -15.18 11.70 -3.12
N ALA A 406 -15.68 10.50 -3.41
CA ALA A 406 -16.58 10.28 -4.53
C ALA A 406 -17.54 9.12 -4.24
N ARG A 407 -18.77 9.26 -4.74
CA ARG A 407 -19.77 8.21 -4.68
C ARG A 407 -19.37 7.05 -5.60
N ILE A 408 -19.63 5.84 -5.12
CA ILE A 408 -19.53 4.61 -5.90
C ILE A 408 -20.92 4.35 -6.50
N ASP A 409 -20.98 4.27 -7.82
CA ASP A 409 -22.20 3.93 -8.55
C ASP A 409 -22.18 2.46 -8.99
N ALA A 410 -23.32 1.91 -9.38
CA ALA A 410 -23.33 0.63 -10.08
C ALA A 410 -22.79 0.82 -11.52
N LEU A 411 -22.16 -0.20 -12.09
CA LEU A 411 -21.76 -0.17 -13.49
C LEU A 411 -22.99 0.06 -14.39
N PRO A 412 -23.03 1.14 -15.18
CA PRO A 412 -24.17 1.44 -16.05
C PRO A 412 -24.26 0.45 -17.23
N ALA A 413 -25.46 0.25 -17.75
CA ALA A 413 -25.70 -0.57 -18.94
C ALA A 413 -25.11 0.02 -20.22
N THR A 414 -24.90 1.34 -20.25
CA THR A 414 -24.31 2.06 -21.38
C THR A 414 -22.99 2.69 -20.98
N LEU A 415 -22.10 2.86 -21.96
CA LEU A 415 -20.82 3.52 -21.73
C LEU A 415 -21.05 4.95 -21.17
N PRO A 416 -20.37 5.35 -20.09
CA PRO A 416 -20.40 6.72 -19.62
C PRO A 416 -19.98 7.72 -20.72
N PRO A 417 -20.68 8.85 -20.90
CA PRO A 417 -20.36 9.83 -21.94
C PRO A 417 -18.92 10.36 -21.91
N VAL A 418 -18.29 10.36 -20.72
CA VAL A 418 -16.89 10.76 -20.54
C VAL A 418 -15.89 9.86 -21.28
N LEU A 419 -16.27 8.62 -21.59
CA LEU A 419 -15.42 7.67 -22.30
C LEU A 419 -15.61 7.73 -23.83
N GLU A 420 -16.72 8.28 -24.32
CA GLU A 420 -17.04 8.36 -25.75
C GLU A 420 -16.05 9.26 -26.51
N ALA A 421 -15.43 10.23 -25.84
CA ALA A 421 -14.45 11.14 -26.44
C ALA A 421 -13.00 10.60 -26.37
N LEU A 422 -12.79 9.37 -25.89
CA LEU A 422 -11.47 8.73 -25.81
C LEU A 422 -11.24 7.81 -27.02
N PRO A 423 -9.97 7.59 -27.43
CA PRO A 423 -9.65 6.64 -28.49
C PRO A 423 -10.13 5.22 -28.15
N ALA A 424 -10.90 4.62 -29.07
CA ALA A 424 -11.51 3.31 -28.85
C ALA A 424 -10.49 2.20 -28.56
N ALA A 425 -9.37 2.19 -29.28
CA ALA A 425 -8.32 1.18 -29.12
C ALA A 425 -7.65 1.21 -27.73
N ASP A 426 -7.53 2.39 -27.11
CA ASP A 426 -6.92 2.52 -25.78
C ASP A 426 -7.87 2.10 -24.66
N LEU A 427 -9.19 2.29 -24.86
CA LEU A 427 -10.22 1.97 -23.88
C LEU A 427 -10.64 0.49 -23.91
N ALA A 428 -10.61 -0.14 -25.09
CA ALA A 428 -11.10 -1.49 -25.32
C ALA A 428 -10.51 -2.55 -24.36
N PRO A 429 -9.19 -2.58 -24.05
CA PRO A 429 -8.64 -3.57 -23.12
C PRO A 429 -9.20 -3.46 -21.70
N VAL A 430 -9.45 -2.22 -21.25
CA VAL A 430 -10.03 -1.97 -19.93
C VAL A 430 -11.49 -2.43 -19.91
N LEU A 431 -12.28 -2.07 -20.93
CA LEU A 431 -13.67 -2.51 -21.03
C LEU A 431 -13.79 -4.03 -21.15
N ALA A 432 -12.91 -4.69 -21.91
CA ALA A 432 -12.88 -6.15 -22.02
C ALA A 432 -12.66 -6.81 -20.64
N SER A 433 -11.76 -6.23 -19.83
CA SER A 433 -11.50 -6.70 -18.46
C SER A 433 -12.72 -6.52 -17.54
N VAL A 434 -13.41 -5.37 -17.65
CA VAL A 434 -14.66 -5.10 -16.89
C VAL A 434 -15.76 -6.08 -17.29
N LEU A 435 -15.96 -6.32 -18.59
CA LEU A 435 -17.00 -7.20 -19.11
C LEU A 435 -16.75 -8.67 -18.75
N GLY A 436 -15.49 -9.14 -18.86
CA GLY A 436 -15.11 -10.49 -18.48
C GLY A 436 -15.39 -10.82 -17.01
N ASP A 437 -15.37 -9.80 -16.14
CA ASP A 437 -15.69 -9.89 -14.73
C ASP A 437 -17.21 -9.79 -14.46
N ALA A 438 -17.88 -8.82 -15.08
CA ALA A 438 -19.25 -8.46 -14.72
C ALA A 438 -20.31 -9.37 -15.37
N LEU A 439 -20.11 -9.82 -16.62
CA LEU A 439 -21.15 -10.53 -17.39
C LEU A 439 -21.45 -11.96 -16.91
N PRO A 440 -20.47 -12.79 -16.48
CA PRO A 440 -20.73 -14.17 -16.09
C PRO A 440 -21.66 -14.32 -14.87
N ALA A 441 -21.70 -13.32 -14.00
CA ALA A 441 -22.51 -13.30 -12.79
C ALA A 441 -23.93 -12.75 -13.01
N ARG A 442 -24.27 -12.30 -14.22
CA ARG A 442 -25.60 -11.73 -14.50
C ARG A 442 -26.69 -12.82 -14.42
N PRO A 443 -27.85 -12.51 -13.82
CA PRO A 443 -28.91 -13.49 -13.64
C PRO A 443 -29.51 -13.91 -14.99
N ARG A 444 -29.88 -15.18 -15.12
CA ARG A 444 -30.67 -15.66 -16.27
C ARG A 444 -32.06 -15.05 -16.22
N ILE A 445 -32.50 -14.52 -17.36
CA ILE A 445 -33.82 -13.90 -17.52
C ILE A 445 -34.73 -14.90 -18.24
N ALA A 446 -35.96 -15.05 -17.74
CA ALA A 446 -37.00 -15.80 -18.42
C ALA A 446 -37.85 -14.85 -19.27
N ALA A 447 -38.13 -15.24 -20.51
CA ALA A 447 -39.16 -14.60 -21.34
C ALA A 447 -40.46 -15.39 -21.22
N GLU A 448 -41.59 -14.70 -21.24
CA GLU A 448 -42.90 -15.32 -21.42
C GLU A 448 -43.33 -15.12 -22.87
N LEU A 449 -43.73 -16.20 -23.56
CA LEU A 449 -44.27 -16.11 -24.91
C LEU A 449 -45.79 -16.03 -24.83
N LEU A 450 -46.32 -14.86 -25.15
CA LEU A 450 -47.74 -14.56 -25.11
C LEU A 450 -48.36 -14.86 -26.48
N PRO A 451 -49.20 -15.91 -26.62
CA PRO A 451 -49.83 -16.21 -27.89
C PRO A 451 -50.85 -15.14 -28.26
N VAL A 452 -50.80 -14.66 -29.51
CA VAL A 452 -51.80 -13.74 -30.07
C VAL A 452 -52.63 -14.43 -31.15
N GLY A 453 -51.97 -15.25 -31.99
CA GLY A 453 -52.60 -16.12 -32.98
C GLY A 453 -52.00 -17.51 -32.90
N ALA A 454 -52.84 -18.54 -32.81
CA ALA A 454 -52.38 -19.92 -32.78
C ALA A 454 -51.90 -20.36 -34.18
N PRO A 455 -50.79 -21.09 -34.28
CA PRO A 455 -50.35 -21.63 -35.57
C PRO A 455 -51.32 -22.72 -36.04
N GLU A 456 -51.58 -22.79 -37.34
CA GLU A 456 -52.48 -23.79 -37.94
C GLU A 456 -51.92 -25.22 -37.85
N ARG A 457 -50.60 -25.35 -37.74
CA ARG A 457 -49.87 -26.61 -37.59
C ARG A 457 -48.78 -26.49 -36.52
N PRO A 458 -48.25 -27.60 -35.99
CA PRO A 458 -47.09 -27.57 -35.11
C PRO A 458 -45.91 -26.83 -35.77
N GLN A 459 -45.34 -25.86 -35.07
CA GLN A 459 -44.27 -25.03 -35.61
C GLN A 459 -42.97 -25.83 -35.74
N ARG A 460 -42.40 -25.86 -36.95
CA ARG A 460 -41.05 -26.38 -37.23
C ARG A 460 -39.97 -25.32 -37.11
N SER A 461 -40.33 -24.05 -37.31
CA SER A 461 -39.43 -22.91 -37.15
C SER A 461 -40.07 -21.73 -36.44
N ALA A 462 -39.27 -21.01 -35.66
CA ALA A 462 -39.64 -19.75 -35.04
C ALA A 462 -38.70 -18.62 -35.52
N LEU A 463 -39.26 -17.57 -36.11
CA LEU A 463 -38.55 -16.35 -36.48
C LEU A 463 -38.67 -15.35 -35.34
N ILE A 464 -37.53 -14.95 -34.78
CA ILE A 464 -37.45 -14.01 -33.67
C ILE A 464 -37.02 -12.67 -34.23
N VAL A 465 -37.89 -11.67 -34.02
CA VAL A 465 -37.76 -10.36 -34.65
C VAL A 465 -37.77 -9.25 -33.61
N ALA A 466 -36.77 -8.40 -33.66
CA ALA A 466 -36.71 -7.14 -32.91
C ALA A 466 -37.47 -6.03 -33.65
N LEU A 467 -38.25 -5.23 -32.92
CA LEU A 467 -39.04 -4.11 -33.49
C LEU A 467 -38.60 -2.72 -33.02
N ASP A 468 -37.34 -2.57 -32.63
CA ASP A 468 -36.82 -1.35 -32.01
C ASP A 468 -36.70 -0.14 -32.97
N GLY A 469 -36.95 -0.33 -34.28
CA GLY A 469 -36.70 0.64 -35.35
C GLY A 469 -37.87 0.94 -36.29
N SER A 470 -38.56 -0.08 -36.81
CA SER A 470 -39.72 0.09 -37.72
C SER A 470 -40.84 -0.88 -37.37
N LEU A 471 -42.05 -0.35 -37.23
CA LEU A 471 -43.25 -1.15 -36.98
C LEU A 471 -43.83 -1.79 -38.25
N ASP A 472 -43.39 -1.36 -39.43
CA ASP A 472 -43.83 -1.91 -40.72
C ASP A 472 -43.03 -3.16 -41.13
N TYR A 473 -41.85 -3.35 -40.55
CA TYR A 473 -40.95 -4.47 -40.85
C TYR A 473 -41.61 -5.86 -40.73
N PRO A 474 -42.42 -6.17 -39.69
CA PRO A 474 -43.12 -7.45 -39.59
C PRO A 474 -44.04 -7.76 -40.76
N HIS A 475 -44.71 -6.74 -41.29
CA HIS A 475 -45.62 -6.91 -42.42
C HIS A 475 -44.84 -7.20 -43.71
N ALA A 476 -43.72 -6.49 -43.91
CA ALA A 476 -42.81 -6.76 -45.02
C ALA A 476 -42.20 -8.16 -44.92
N LEU A 477 -41.75 -8.57 -43.72
CA LEU A 477 -41.24 -9.90 -43.48
C LEU A 477 -42.31 -10.97 -43.73
N ALA A 478 -43.52 -10.81 -43.20
CA ALA A 478 -44.62 -11.77 -43.38
C ALA A 478 -44.96 -12.00 -44.85
N ALA A 479 -44.89 -10.95 -45.69
CA ALA A 479 -45.08 -11.07 -47.13
C ALA A 479 -44.01 -11.93 -47.84
N THR A 480 -42.80 -12.06 -47.27
CA THR A 480 -41.73 -12.91 -47.82
C THR A 480 -41.83 -14.39 -47.44
N LEU A 481 -42.74 -14.77 -46.54
CA LEU A 481 -42.77 -16.12 -45.97
C LEU A 481 -43.55 -17.15 -46.80
N GLY A 482 -44.33 -16.74 -47.80
CA GLY A 482 -45.10 -17.67 -48.65
C GLY A 482 -46.11 -18.53 -47.87
N ASP A 483 -46.18 -19.84 -48.14
CA ASP A 483 -46.90 -20.81 -47.31
C ASP A 483 -46.08 -21.13 -46.05
N ALA A 484 -46.38 -20.40 -44.98
CA ALA A 484 -45.66 -20.45 -43.70
C ALA A 484 -46.45 -21.19 -42.61
N SER A 485 -47.30 -22.15 -42.99
CA SER A 485 -48.21 -22.84 -42.07
C SER A 485 -47.54 -23.57 -40.89
N GLU A 486 -46.25 -23.89 -40.99
CA GLU A 486 -45.42 -24.51 -39.94
C GLU A 486 -44.43 -23.53 -39.28
N THR A 487 -44.66 -22.22 -39.43
CA THR A 487 -43.74 -21.16 -38.99
C THR A 487 -44.42 -20.24 -37.98
N GLY A 488 -43.73 -20.00 -36.86
CA GLY A 488 -44.10 -19.00 -35.87
C GLY A 488 -43.29 -17.71 -36.00
N LEU A 489 -43.92 -16.57 -35.74
CA LEU A 489 -43.27 -15.29 -35.60
C LEU A 489 -43.29 -14.85 -34.14
N ILE A 490 -42.12 -14.60 -33.56
CA ILE A 490 -41.94 -14.11 -32.20
C ILE A 490 -41.48 -12.67 -32.27
N LEU A 491 -42.36 -11.76 -31.85
CA LEU A 491 -42.09 -10.33 -31.82
C LEU A 491 -41.55 -9.91 -30.47
N HIS A 492 -40.49 -9.10 -30.45
CA HIS A 492 -39.96 -8.53 -29.23
C HIS A 492 -39.53 -7.07 -29.42
N HIS A 493 -39.50 -6.33 -28.32
CA HIS A 493 -39.09 -4.92 -28.29
C HIS A 493 -38.25 -4.63 -27.03
N ARG A 494 -37.40 -3.60 -27.08
CA ARG A 494 -36.54 -3.19 -25.94
C ARG A 494 -37.30 -2.53 -24.82
N ASP A 495 -38.39 -1.86 -25.16
CA ASP A 495 -39.29 -1.23 -24.22
C ASP A 495 -40.40 -2.22 -23.86
N PRO A 496 -40.50 -2.69 -22.61
CA PRO A 496 -41.58 -3.57 -22.16
C PRO A 496 -42.95 -2.88 -22.23
N ASP A 497 -43.01 -1.55 -22.21
CA ASP A 497 -44.26 -0.81 -22.33
C ASP A 497 -44.85 -0.90 -23.76
N ALA A 498 -44.09 -1.43 -24.73
CA ALA A 498 -44.54 -1.62 -26.11
C ALA A 498 -45.45 -2.85 -26.32
N VAL A 499 -45.56 -3.76 -25.33
CA VAL A 499 -46.35 -5.00 -25.46
C VAL A 499 -47.80 -4.78 -25.96
N PRO A 500 -48.55 -3.76 -25.50
CA PRO A 500 -49.89 -3.48 -26.05
C PRO A 500 -49.87 -3.10 -27.54
N ALA A 501 -48.87 -2.35 -27.99
CA ALA A 501 -48.70 -2.00 -29.40
C ALA A 501 -48.32 -3.24 -30.23
N LEU A 502 -47.43 -4.08 -29.69
CA LEU A 502 -47.07 -5.35 -30.31
C LEU A 502 -48.26 -6.30 -30.47
N ARG A 503 -49.18 -6.35 -29.49
CA ARG A 503 -50.41 -7.16 -29.60
C ARG A 503 -51.27 -6.76 -30.79
N ARG A 504 -51.38 -5.46 -31.08
CA ARG A 504 -52.13 -4.97 -32.24
C ARG A 504 -51.48 -5.43 -33.54
N ILE A 505 -50.18 -5.21 -33.68
CA ILE A 505 -49.41 -5.63 -34.86
C ILE A 505 -49.49 -7.16 -35.04
N ALA A 506 -49.34 -7.93 -33.96
CA ALA A 506 -49.45 -9.38 -34.00
C ALA A 506 -50.83 -9.88 -34.43
N ALA A 507 -51.91 -9.24 -33.95
CA ALA A 507 -53.27 -9.57 -34.37
C ALA A 507 -53.50 -9.25 -35.85
N ASP A 508 -53.01 -8.11 -36.33
CA ASP A 508 -53.12 -7.71 -37.73
C ASP A 508 -52.34 -8.66 -38.65
N LEU A 509 -51.12 -9.06 -38.25
CA LEU A 509 -50.31 -10.04 -38.99
C LEU A 509 -51.00 -11.40 -39.09
N HIS A 510 -51.56 -11.89 -37.98
CA HIS A 510 -52.30 -13.15 -37.98
C HIS A 510 -53.54 -13.07 -38.87
N ALA A 511 -54.31 -11.97 -38.78
CA ALA A 511 -55.54 -11.80 -39.57
C ALA A 511 -55.29 -11.67 -41.08
N ILE A 512 -54.18 -11.03 -41.49
CA ILE A 512 -53.87 -10.79 -42.90
C ILE A 512 -53.13 -11.97 -43.53
N HIS A 513 -52.17 -12.56 -42.81
CA HIS A 513 -51.24 -13.55 -43.36
C HIS A 513 -51.44 -14.98 -42.84
N GLY A 514 -52.29 -15.20 -41.83
CA GLY A 514 -52.57 -16.54 -41.28
C GLY A 514 -51.42 -17.16 -40.48
N ILE A 515 -50.39 -16.39 -40.15
CA ILE A 515 -49.17 -16.89 -39.48
C ILE A 515 -49.40 -16.95 -37.96
N GLY A 516 -48.83 -17.95 -37.28
CA GLY A 516 -48.82 -18.00 -35.82
C GLY A 516 -47.92 -16.89 -35.25
N VAL A 517 -48.46 -16.06 -34.35
CA VAL A 517 -47.70 -14.93 -33.78
C VAL A 517 -47.72 -14.97 -32.27
N GLU A 518 -46.54 -14.87 -31.68
CA GLU A 518 -46.30 -14.77 -30.25
C GLU A 518 -45.53 -13.47 -29.93
N ILE A 519 -45.72 -12.96 -28.73
CA ILE A 519 -44.99 -11.79 -28.23
C ILE A 519 -44.11 -12.25 -27.08
N ALA A 520 -42.81 -11.95 -27.16
CA ALA A 520 -41.92 -12.14 -26.03
C ALA A 520 -42.07 -11.00 -25.03
N ASP A 521 -42.68 -11.30 -23.88
CA ASP A 521 -42.75 -10.40 -22.74
C ASP A 521 -41.49 -10.56 -21.88
N LEU A 522 -40.85 -9.43 -21.61
CA LEU A 522 -39.57 -9.31 -20.92
C LEU A 522 -39.70 -8.17 -19.91
N PRO A 523 -39.91 -8.46 -18.61
CA PRO A 523 -40.33 -7.45 -17.62
C PRO A 523 -39.25 -6.42 -17.24
N ARG A 524 -38.08 -6.42 -17.91
CA ARG A 524 -36.92 -5.58 -17.58
C ARG A 524 -36.53 -4.66 -18.74
N ARG A 525 -36.28 -3.38 -18.42
CA ARG A 525 -35.87 -2.33 -19.38
C ARG A 525 -34.37 -2.32 -19.68
N ASP A 526 -33.56 -2.88 -18.77
CA ASP A 526 -32.10 -2.75 -18.74
C ASP A 526 -31.37 -3.99 -19.29
N LEU A 527 -32.03 -4.78 -20.14
CA LEU A 527 -31.47 -6.01 -20.70
C LEU A 527 -30.51 -5.73 -21.86
N LEU A 528 -29.36 -6.40 -21.81
CA LEU A 528 -28.42 -6.45 -22.93
C LEU A 528 -29.07 -7.19 -24.12
N PRO A 529 -28.69 -6.87 -25.37
CA PRO A 529 -29.20 -7.58 -26.56
C PRO A 529 -29.06 -9.10 -26.47
N ALA A 530 -27.90 -9.61 -26.03
CA ALA A 530 -27.68 -11.05 -25.87
C ALA A 530 -28.57 -11.68 -24.78
N GLU A 531 -28.80 -10.98 -23.66
CA GLU A 531 -29.69 -11.45 -22.58
C GLU A 531 -31.13 -11.62 -23.08
N ARG A 532 -31.61 -10.64 -23.83
CA ARG A 532 -32.95 -10.64 -24.42
C ARG A 532 -33.15 -11.82 -25.35
N VAL A 533 -32.25 -11.98 -26.32
CA VAL A 533 -32.35 -13.05 -27.31
C VAL A 533 -32.23 -14.42 -26.65
N ARG A 534 -31.30 -14.61 -25.70
CA ARG A 534 -31.18 -15.86 -24.93
C ARG A 534 -32.43 -16.19 -24.13
N ALA A 535 -33.06 -15.20 -23.50
CA ALA A 535 -34.33 -15.40 -22.79
C ALA A 535 -35.44 -15.89 -23.72
N ILE A 536 -35.55 -15.29 -24.91
CA ILE A 536 -36.52 -15.70 -25.94
C ILE A 536 -36.22 -17.12 -26.44
N LEU A 537 -34.96 -17.39 -26.79
CA LEU A 537 -34.51 -18.71 -27.24
C LEU A 537 -34.77 -19.81 -26.20
N ALA A 538 -34.71 -19.50 -24.91
CA ALA A 538 -35.03 -20.44 -23.85
C ALA A 538 -36.52 -20.81 -23.79
N ALA A 539 -37.41 -19.92 -24.23
CA ALA A 539 -38.85 -20.15 -24.26
C ALA A 539 -39.36 -20.79 -25.56
N VAL A 540 -38.56 -20.73 -26.64
CA VAL A 540 -38.93 -21.27 -27.96
C VAL A 540 -38.98 -22.80 -27.95
N THR A 541 -40.12 -23.34 -28.39
CA THR A 541 -40.37 -24.78 -28.50
C THR A 541 -40.05 -25.35 -29.89
N ALA A 542 -40.08 -24.51 -30.94
CA ALA A 542 -39.78 -24.91 -32.30
C ALA A 542 -38.37 -25.55 -32.43
N PRO A 543 -38.19 -26.60 -33.26
CA PRO A 543 -36.91 -27.23 -33.52
C PRO A 543 -35.84 -26.28 -34.08
N VAL A 544 -36.23 -25.34 -34.94
CA VAL A 544 -35.35 -24.35 -35.55
C VAL A 544 -35.73 -22.94 -35.08
N SER A 545 -34.74 -22.14 -34.70
CA SER A 545 -34.89 -20.73 -34.34
C SER A 545 -34.07 -19.87 -35.29
N ILE A 546 -34.68 -18.81 -35.81
CA ILE A 546 -34.09 -17.89 -36.76
C ILE A 546 -34.16 -16.49 -36.17
N LEU A 547 -33.02 -15.87 -35.93
CA LEU A 547 -32.88 -14.51 -35.44
C LEU A 547 -32.77 -13.58 -36.64
N LEU A 548 -33.67 -12.60 -36.74
CA LEU A 548 -33.63 -11.55 -37.76
C LEU A 548 -33.51 -10.19 -37.09
N ALA A 549 -32.56 -9.39 -37.56
CA ALA A 549 -32.49 -7.98 -37.21
C ALA A 549 -33.65 -7.22 -37.87
N GLN A 550 -34.08 -6.15 -37.19
CA GLN A 550 -35.22 -5.28 -37.53
C GLN A 550 -35.19 -4.61 -38.91
N ASP A 551 -34.07 -4.72 -39.61
CA ASP A 551 -33.79 -4.07 -40.90
C ASP A 551 -33.51 -5.10 -42.00
N THR A 552 -33.54 -6.39 -41.73
CA THR A 552 -32.99 -7.41 -42.63
C THR A 552 -34.11 -8.24 -43.27
N LEU A 553 -34.33 -8.10 -44.58
CA LEU A 553 -35.29 -8.93 -45.31
C LEU A 553 -34.58 -10.04 -46.09
N PRO A 554 -34.92 -11.32 -45.87
CA PRO A 554 -34.43 -12.43 -46.69
C PRO A 554 -34.94 -12.33 -48.14
N GLU A 555 -34.08 -12.62 -49.11
CA GLU A 555 -34.43 -12.72 -50.52
C GLU A 555 -34.64 -14.17 -50.99
N GLY A 556 -35.55 -14.37 -51.96
CA GLY A 556 -35.81 -15.66 -52.62
C GLY A 556 -37.10 -16.34 -52.16
N ALA A 557 -37.82 -17.00 -53.08
CA ALA A 557 -39.15 -17.56 -52.80
C ALA A 557 -39.16 -18.72 -51.79
N ASP A 558 -38.07 -19.52 -51.73
CA ASP A 558 -37.98 -20.73 -50.90
C ASP A 558 -36.92 -20.61 -49.79
N TRP A 559 -36.56 -19.38 -49.41
CA TRP A 559 -35.44 -19.13 -48.49
C TRP A 559 -35.61 -19.85 -47.15
N LEU A 560 -36.82 -19.82 -46.59
CA LEU A 560 -37.12 -20.36 -45.26
C LEU A 560 -37.10 -21.89 -45.27
N ALA A 561 -37.73 -22.51 -46.27
CA ALA A 561 -37.75 -23.96 -46.43
C ALA A 561 -36.32 -24.52 -46.55
N ASN A 562 -35.46 -23.84 -47.31
CA ASN A 562 -34.05 -24.22 -47.47
C ASN A 562 -33.27 -24.10 -46.17
N TRP A 563 -33.49 -23.05 -45.38
CA TRP A 563 -32.82 -22.84 -44.09
C TRP A 563 -33.26 -23.86 -43.03
N VAL A 564 -34.56 -24.10 -42.93
CA VAL A 564 -35.10 -25.10 -42.01
C VAL A 564 -34.57 -26.49 -42.36
N ALA A 565 -34.56 -26.87 -43.65
CA ALA A 565 -34.04 -28.17 -44.08
C ALA A 565 -32.53 -28.37 -43.78
N ASP A 566 -31.75 -27.30 -43.75
CA ASP A 566 -30.32 -27.40 -43.43
C ASP A 566 -30.04 -27.41 -41.92
N LEU A 567 -30.78 -26.61 -41.14
CA LEU A 567 -30.64 -26.55 -39.68
C LEU A 567 -31.26 -27.77 -38.98
N ASP A 568 -32.36 -28.30 -39.51
CA ASP A 568 -33.10 -29.47 -39.01
C ASP A 568 -32.48 -30.81 -39.44
N ARG A 569 -31.15 -30.94 -39.34
CA ARG A 569 -30.47 -32.26 -39.40
C ARG A 569 -29.82 -32.61 -38.06
N PRO A 570 -29.48 -33.89 -37.83
CA PRO A 570 -28.86 -34.33 -36.58
C PRO A 570 -27.59 -33.55 -36.22
N GLY A 571 -27.36 -33.39 -34.92
CA GLY A 571 -26.23 -32.66 -34.35
C GLY A 571 -26.49 -31.15 -34.20
N PRO A 572 -25.65 -30.41 -33.45
CA PRO A 572 -25.77 -28.96 -33.31
C PRO A 572 -25.54 -28.24 -34.66
N ALA A 573 -26.42 -27.31 -35.02
CA ALA A 573 -26.29 -26.53 -36.25
C ALA A 573 -26.42 -25.03 -35.99
N LEU A 574 -25.49 -24.26 -36.55
CA LEU A 574 -25.48 -22.80 -36.57
C LEU A 574 -25.30 -22.30 -38.01
N GLY A 575 -26.22 -21.48 -38.48
CA GLY A 575 -26.23 -20.90 -39.83
C GLY A 575 -26.19 -19.37 -39.82
N GLY A 576 -25.55 -18.78 -40.81
CA GLY A 576 -25.61 -17.34 -41.09
C GLY A 576 -25.97 -17.05 -42.54
N ALA A 577 -26.65 -15.91 -42.76
CA ALA A 577 -26.94 -15.43 -44.11
C ALA A 577 -25.76 -14.67 -44.72
N ILE A 578 -25.77 -14.46 -46.04
CA ILE A 578 -24.90 -13.49 -46.69
C ILE A 578 -25.64 -12.15 -46.77
N LEU A 579 -25.09 -11.10 -46.16
CA LEU A 579 -25.72 -9.77 -46.20
C LEU A 579 -25.33 -9.03 -47.48
N MET A 580 -26.34 -8.48 -48.16
CA MET A 580 -26.17 -7.60 -49.31
C MET A 580 -26.65 -6.19 -48.96
N ASN A 581 -25.94 -5.19 -49.47
CA ASN A 581 -26.42 -3.82 -49.48
C ASN A 581 -27.57 -3.67 -50.48
N HIS A 582 -28.35 -2.59 -50.37
CA HIS A 582 -29.44 -2.29 -51.30
C HIS A 582 -29.00 -2.14 -52.76
N ASP A 583 -27.74 -1.83 -53.01
CA ASP A 583 -27.15 -1.73 -54.34
C ASP A 583 -26.66 -3.09 -54.89
N GLY A 584 -26.92 -4.19 -54.17
CA GLY A 584 -26.51 -5.53 -54.55
C GLY A 584 -25.03 -5.83 -54.28
N THR A 585 -24.31 -4.96 -53.56
CA THR A 585 -22.93 -5.24 -53.14
C THR A 585 -22.91 -6.08 -51.86
N LEU A 586 -21.90 -6.95 -51.70
CA LEU A 586 -21.71 -7.68 -50.45
C LEU A 586 -21.39 -6.71 -49.31
N ARG A 587 -22.12 -6.81 -48.20
CA ARG A 587 -21.96 -5.90 -47.05
C ARG A 587 -20.64 -6.12 -46.31
N ASP A 588 -20.05 -7.30 -46.44
CA ASP A 588 -18.75 -7.67 -45.87
C ASP A 588 -17.87 -8.28 -46.95
N GLY A 589 -16.66 -7.76 -47.14
CA GLY A 589 -15.71 -8.13 -48.21
C GLY A 589 -15.19 -9.57 -48.13
N LEU A 590 -16.06 -10.55 -48.39
CA LEU A 590 -15.75 -11.97 -48.46
C LEU A 590 -14.68 -12.22 -49.53
N THR A 591 -13.45 -12.51 -49.09
CA THR A 591 -12.43 -13.08 -49.97
C THR A 591 -12.39 -14.60 -49.79
N ALA A 592 -12.12 -15.33 -50.87
CA ALA A 592 -12.04 -16.79 -50.85
C ALA A 592 -10.99 -17.26 -49.82
N GLY A 593 -11.40 -18.13 -48.89
CA GLY A 593 -10.54 -18.66 -47.81
C GLY A 593 -10.79 -18.06 -46.42
N THR A 594 -11.72 -17.12 -46.27
CA THR A 594 -12.09 -16.55 -44.97
C THR A 594 -13.02 -17.49 -44.19
N ASP A 595 -12.72 -17.71 -42.92
CA ASP A 595 -13.49 -18.58 -42.02
C ASP A 595 -14.96 -18.12 -41.88
N PRO A 596 -15.96 -18.94 -42.30
CA PRO A 596 -17.37 -18.59 -42.30
C PRO A 596 -17.89 -18.09 -40.95
N ALA A 597 -17.33 -18.59 -39.84
CA ALA A 597 -17.81 -18.18 -38.53
C ALA A 597 -17.19 -16.91 -37.96
N ARG A 598 -16.17 -16.34 -38.62
CA ARG A 598 -15.75 -14.95 -38.38
C ARG A 598 -16.64 -13.93 -39.11
N LEU A 599 -17.55 -14.43 -39.94
CA LEU A 599 -18.38 -13.67 -40.86
C LEU A 599 -19.87 -13.88 -40.58
N LEU A 600 -20.22 -14.54 -39.46
CA LEU A 600 -21.62 -14.70 -39.05
C LEU A 600 -22.20 -13.31 -38.78
N PRO A 601 -23.18 -12.85 -39.59
CA PRO A 601 -23.71 -11.52 -39.43
C PRO A 601 -24.56 -11.45 -38.17
N GLU A 602 -24.50 -10.35 -37.41
CA GLU A 602 -25.40 -10.14 -36.28
C GLU A 602 -26.88 -10.07 -36.71
N ALA A 603 -27.12 -9.86 -38.01
CA ALA A 603 -28.41 -9.49 -38.56
C ALA A 603 -29.30 -10.68 -38.99
N CYS A 604 -28.72 -11.86 -39.24
CA CYS A 604 -29.49 -13.04 -39.64
C CYS A 604 -28.77 -14.33 -39.26
N LEU A 605 -29.24 -14.99 -38.19
CA LEU A 605 -28.61 -16.18 -37.60
C LEU A 605 -29.64 -17.29 -37.36
N GLY A 606 -29.31 -18.51 -37.74
CA GLY A 606 -30.16 -19.69 -37.57
C GLY A 606 -29.53 -20.69 -36.63
N LEU A 607 -30.31 -21.28 -35.74
CA LEU A 607 -29.85 -22.31 -34.81
C LEU A 607 -30.91 -23.38 -34.59
N ASN A 608 -30.47 -24.64 -34.49
CA ASN A 608 -31.36 -25.72 -34.08
C ASN A 608 -31.39 -25.92 -32.56
N ALA A 609 -32.29 -26.76 -32.08
CA ALA A 609 -32.48 -27.03 -30.65
C ALA A 609 -31.19 -27.44 -29.92
N ALA A 610 -30.30 -28.20 -30.56
CA ALA A 610 -29.04 -28.64 -29.96
C ALA A 610 -28.02 -27.48 -29.82
N ALA A 611 -27.87 -26.64 -30.84
CA ALA A 611 -27.03 -25.44 -30.75
C ALA A 611 -27.62 -24.42 -29.75
N ARG A 612 -28.95 -24.28 -29.73
CA ARG A 612 -29.69 -23.46 -28.75
C ARG A 612 -29.41 -23.90 -27.31
N ALA A 613 -29.49 -25.21 -27.04
CA ALA A 613 -29.20 -25.76 -25.72
C ALA A 613 -27.76 -25.46 -25.28
N ARG A 614 -26.77 -25.53 -26.19
CA ARG A 614 -25.37 -25.20 -25.88
C ARG A 614 -25.16 -23.72 -25.56
N LEU A 615 -25.78 -22.84 -26.34
CA LEU A 615 -25.76 -21.40 -26.08
C LEU A 615 -26.31 -21.10 -24.68
N LEU A 616 -27.48 -21.66 -24.35
CA LEU A 616 -28.17 -21.43 -23.08
C LEU A 616 -27.45 -22.07 -21.88
N ALA A 617 -26.68 -23.14 -22.09
CA ALA A 617 -25.82 -23.73 -21.07
C ALA A 617 -24.58 -22.87 -20.77
N SER A 618 -24.08 -22.13 -21.76
CA SER A 618 -22.87 -21.32 -21.64
C SER A 618 -23.11 -20.03 -20.83
N PRO A 619 -22.16 -19.56 -20.02
CA PRO A 619 -22.27 -18.27 -19.34
C PRO A 619 -22.30 -17.11 -20.33
N LEU A 620 -22.89 -15.97 -19.95
CA LEU A 620 -22.84 -14.76 -20.77
C LEU A 620 -21.44 -14.15 -20.67
N ARG A 621 -20.75 -14.05 -21.82
CA ARG A 621 -19.36 -13.53 -21.90
C ARG A 621 -19.25 -12.20 -22.63
N VAL A 622 -20.21 -11.90 -23.50
CA VAL A 622 -20.23 -10.71 -24.34
C VAL A 622 -21.63 -10.08 -24.34
N PRO A 623 -21.77 -8.76 -24.44
CA PRO A 623 -23.06 -8.10 -24.35
C PRO A 623 -23.89 -8.16 -25.66
N GLY A 624 -23.23 -8.24 -26.83
CA GLY A 624 -23.88 -8.34 -28.15
C GLY A 624 -24.16 -9.78 -28.63
N ILE A 625 -25.28 -9.98 -29.32
CA ILE A 625 -25.70 -11.32 -29.81
C ILE A 625 -24.78 -11.88 -30.91
N GLY A 626 -24.22 -11.04 -31.78
CA GLY A 626 -23.29 -11.50 -32.82
C GLY A 626 -22.01 -12.09 -32.25
N ALA A 627 -21.39 -11.37 -31.31
CA ALA A 627 -20.21 -11.86 -30.59
C ALA A 627 -20.52 -13.16 -29.81
N ASP A 628 -21.70 -13.24 -29.17
CA ASP A 628 -22.12 -14.43 -28.42
C ASP A 628 -22.27 -15.66 -29.34
N MET A 629 -22.76 -15.43 -30.55
CA MET A 629 -22.89 -16.45 -31.59
C MET A 629 -21.54 -16.83 -32.21
N ALA A 630 -20.58 -15.90 -32.29
CA ALA A 630 -19.20 -16.20 -32.67
C ALA A 630 -18.50 -17.10 -31.64
N LEU A 631 -18.75 -16.89 -30.33
CA LEU A 631 -18.28 -17.80 -29.27
C LEU A 631 -18.92 -19.19 -29.39
N LEU A 632 -20.23 -19.26 -29.61
CA LEU A 632 -20.92 -20.52 -29.86
C LEU A 632 -20.30 -21.23 -31.06
N ALA A 633 -20.08 -20.52 -32.17
CA ALA A 633 -19.46 -21.08 -33.37
C ALA A 633 -18.06 -21.64 -33.07
N ALA A 634 -17.23 -20.91 -32.31
CA ALA A 634 -15.91 -21.40 -31.90
C ALA A 634 -15.99 -22.69 -31.09
N ALA A 635 -16.93 -22.78 -30.13
CA ALA A 635 -17.16 -23.99 -29.35
C ALA A 635 -17.67 -25.15 -30.20
N LEU A 636 -18.56 -24.89 -31.17
CA LEU A 636 -19.09 -25.91 -32.07
C LEU A 636 -18.02 -26.50 -32.99
N ARG A 637 -16.99 -25.75 -33.40
CA ARG A 637 -15.90 -26.29 -34.23
C ARG A 637 -15.11 -27.42 -33.57
N GLN A 638 -15.13 -27.49 -32.25
CA GLN A 638 -14.47 -28.56 -31.50
C GLN A 638 -15.29 -29.86 -31.47
N ASP A 639 -16.51 -29.86 -32.06
CA ASP A 639 -17.40 -31.00 -32.11
C ASP A 639 -17.58 -31.49 -33.56
N GLU A 640 -17.13 -32.71 -33.83
CA GLU A 640 -17.22 -33.36 -35.14
C GLU A 640 -18.67 -33.55 -35.64
N ALA A 641 -19.65 -33.57 -34.73
CA ALA A 641 -21.07 -33.67 -35.07
C ALA A 641 -21.73 -32.30 -35.32
N ALA A 642 -21.03 -31.20 -35.09
CA ALA A 642 -21.57 -29.86 -35.26
C ALA A 642 -21.38 -29.31 -36.67
N ARG A 643 -22.30 -28.45 -37.10
CA ARG A 643 -22.31 -27.84 -38.44
C ARG A 643 -22.39 -26.33 -38.32
N ILE A 644 -21.50 -25.65 -39.04
CA ILE A 644 -21.45 -24.19 -39.15
C ILE A 644 -21.45 -23.84 -40.64
N ALA A 645 -22.45 -23.11 -41.11
CA ALA A 645 -22.60 -22.79 -42.52
C ALA A 645 -22.92 -21.30 -42.75
N LEU A 646 -22.31 -20.72 -43.79
CA LEU A 646 -22.84 -19.52 -44.43
C LEU A 646 -23.65 -19.96 -45.64
N HIS A 647 -24.86 -19.44 -45.78
CA HIS A 647 -25.77 -19.88 -46.83
C HIS A 647 -25.63 -19.02 -48.10
N PRO A 648 -25.10 -19.57 -49.20
CA PRO A 648 -24.79 -18.79 -50.42
C PRO A 648 -26.03 -18.36 -51.21
N GLY A 649 -27.20 -18.93 -50.93
CA GLY A 649 -28.45 -18.61 -51.63
C GLY A 649 -29.36 -17.62 -50.91
N LEU A 650 -28.90 -17.02 -49.81
CA LEU A 650 -29.71 -16.11 -49.01
C LEU A 650 -28.99 -14.78 -48.88
N CYS A 651 -29.42 -13.87 -49.75
CA CYS A 651 -29.09 -12.47 -49.71
C CYS A 651 -30.08 -11.80 -48.77
N ALA A 652 -29.62 -10.99 -47.83
CA ALA A 652 -30.52 -10.20 -47.01
C ALA A 652 -30.20 -8.71 -47.17
N THR A 653 -31.19 -7.91 -47.59
CA THR A 653 -31.04 -6.47 -47.76
C THR A 653 -31.32 -5.74 -46.45
N ALA A 654 -30.40 -4.87 -46.05
CA ALA A 654 -30.52 -4.10 -44.82
C ALA A 654 -31.15 -2.72 -45.06
N HIS A 655 -32.39 -2.53 -44.63
CA HIS A 655 -33.25 -1.35 -44.86
C HIS A 655 -32.88 -0.08 -44.07
N ALA A 656 -31.98 -0.19 -43.09
CA ALA A 656 -31.40 0.94 -42.36
C ALA A 656 -30.03 0.55 -41.79
N ALA A 657 -29.14 1.52 -41.54
CA ALA A 657 -27.96 1.22 -40.74
C ALA A 657 -28.38 1.03 -39.28
N PRO A 658 -28.03 -0.08 -38.60
CA PRO A 658 -28.22 -0.18 -37.17
C PRO A 658 -27.49 0.98 -36.49
N LEU A 659 -28.03 1.46 -35.36
CA LEU A 659 -27.32 2.48 -34.57
C LEU A 659 -25.89 2.00 -34.32
N PRO A 660 -24.87 2.79 -34.68
CA PRO A 660 -23.50 2.36 -34.53
C PRO A 660 -23.22 2.11 -33.04
N ARG A 661 -22.81 0.88 -32.72
CA ARG A 661 -22.30 0.59 -31.38
C ARG A 661 -21.05 1.42 -31.13
N PRO A 662 -20.79 1.86 -29.89
CA PRO A 662 -19.53 2.53 -29.57
C PRO A 662 -18.35 1.65 -29.99
N GLU A 663 -17.45 2.21 -30.79
CA GLU A 663 -16.32 1.46 -31.37
C GLU A 663 -15.46 0.77 -30.30
N ALA A 664 -15.29 1.41 -29.14
CA ALA A 664 -14.56 0.85 -28.01
C ALA A 664 -15.20 -0.43 -27.46
N VAL A 665 -16.54 -0.53 -27.47
CA VAL A 665 -17.28 -1.72 -27.03
C VAL A 665 -17.10 -2.84 -28.04
N ARG A 666 -17.20 -2.54 -29.35
CA ARG A 666 -16.95 -3.53 -30.41
C ARG A 666 -15.53 -4.11 -30.31
N HIS A 667 -14.51 -3.27 -30.17
CA HIS A 667 -13.14 -3.74 -30.00
C HIS A 667 -12.94 -4.52 -28.68
N ALA A 668 -13.67 -4.17 -27.61
CA ALA A 668 -13.64 -4.94 -26.38
C ALA A 668 -14.25 -6.34 -26.55
N GLU A 669 -15.38 -6.44 -27.27
CA GLU A 669 -15.96 -7.72 -27.67
C GLU A 669 -14.96 -8.55 -28.48
N ASP A 670 -14.33 -7.96 -29.51
CA ASP A 670 -13.31 -8.63 -30.33
C ASP A 670 -12.13 -9.14 -29.50
N LEU A 671 -11.68 -8.38 -28.49
CA LEU A 671 -10.61 -8.80 -27.58
C LEU A 671 -11.03 -10.00 -26.73
N ILE A 672 -12.25 -10.02 -26.18
CA ILE A 672 -12.80 -11.16 -25.42
C ILE A 672 -12.84 -12.41 -26.32
N LEU A 673 -13.34 -12.25 -27.55
CA LEU A 673 -13.36 -13.33 -28.53
C LEU A 673 -11.94 -13.86 -28.82
N SER A 674 -10.96 -12.96 -28.97
CA SER A 674 -9.58 -13.37 -29.24
C SER A 674 -8.92 -14.15 -28.10
N THR A 675 -9.31 -13.88 -26.85
CA THR A 675 -8.79 -14.57 -25.67
C THR A 675 -9.43 -15.93 -25.43
N GLU A 676 -10.70 -16.12 -25.80
CA GLU A 676 -11.38 -17.43 -25.69
C GLU A 676 -11.12 -18.35 -26.91
N VAL A 677 -10.64 -17.80 -28.04
CA VAL A 677 -10.42 -18.54 -29.30
C VAL A 677 -8.97 -19.01 -29.51
N GLN A 678 -8.06 -18.82 -28.54
CA GLN A 678 -6.74 -19.46 -28.60
C GLN A 678 -6.83 -20.94 -28.16
N PRO A 679 -6.45 -21.91 -29.03
CA PRO A 679 -6.49 -23.33 -28.73
C PRO A 679 -5.46 -23.78 -27.69
#